data_AF-A0A849DXE7-F1
#
_entry.id   AF-A0A849DXE7-F1
#
_cell.length_a   1.000
_cell.length_b   1.000
_cell.length_c   1.000
_cell.angle_alpha   90.00
_cell.angle_beta   90.00
_cell.angle_gamma   90.00
#
_symmetry.space_group_name_H-M   'P 1'
#
loop_
_entity.id
_entity.type
_entity.pdbx_description
1 polymer ?
#
loop_
_entity_poly.entity_id
_entity_poly.type
_entity_poly.pdbx_seq_one_letter_code
_entity_poly.pdbx_strand_id
1 'polypeptide(L)'
;MIKVANIRKTYQMGDVEVRALDGVSLTIEQGEYVAIIGASGSGKSTLMHILGLLDVPDSGTFEIDGTDVMKFSDTELASLRNRVMGFVFQQFNLLRRTSALENVGLPLIYARNGKKSDASRKMLDLVGLSDRMTHHTNELSGGQQQRVAIARALVNNPSIILADEPTGNLDSKSAREIMEVMSELHARGLTILLVTHDANVASHAQRIIEIKDGKILADFQNSDAPEIPAVTTEEASTDSVKPVKFHALMEGFTLVKQSVRSLLSNKVRTMLSALGIMIGVAAVIATIAIANGAKAEVEKSLSRLGSNLLSLYPASRSRGGVSQARGSVSRLTEQDAQALRTEIQHVVRVSSELDSNCQVKVGNKNWNTRVEGVDPDYEHMRSYEPVIGRFFTREEGIQRARVALIGLTVLRELFGDLNPVGQVIKINRQSFTVIGVLPEKGSSGFRDNDDIILIPLQTGMYRLFGEKYVERIDLQVDDASNMERAQADILALMAKRHRIGNRENPFSIRNLAEIQDTVAATGKTLSLLLSSIATIALIVGGIGIMNIMLVSVTERTREIGLRKALGARRQDILLQFLIEALIISFFGGCAGAGIGAVASLIMEKFSGWNVVISQESILLAFVFSAVIGIIFGMWPARKASMLNPIDALRYE
;
A
#
# COMPACT_ATOMS: atom_id res chain seq x y z
N MET A 1 24.10 7.99 -45.96
CA MET A 1 23.83 8.11 -44.50
C MET A 1 22.33 8.04 -44.19
N ILE A 2 21.46 8.84 -44.80
CA ILE A 2 19.99 8.62 -44.78
C ILE A 2 19.52 8.27 -46.18
N LYS A 3 18.69 7.23 -46.31
CA LYS A 3 18.04 6.87 -47.57
C LYS A 3 16.57 6.53 -47.32
N VAL A 4 15.69 7.24 -48.03
CA VAL A 4 14.25 6.96 -48.02
C VAL A 4 13.75 6.72 -49.43
N ALA A 5 12.87 5.73 -49.60
CA ALA A 5 12.25 5.44 -50.89
C ALA A 5 10.75 5.22 -50.76
N ASN A 6 10.00 5.91 -51.62
CA ASN A 6 8.54 5.87 -51.74
C ASN A 6 7.81 6.05 -50.40
N ILE A 7 8.29 6.98 -49.57
CA ILE A 7 7.69 7.29 -48.28
C ILE A 7 6.33 7.94 -48.48
N ARG A 8 5.32 7.37 -47.82
CA ARG A 8 3.97 7.94 -47.75
C ARG A 8 3.57 8.12 -46.31
N LYS A 9 2.88 9.22 -46.04
CA LYS A 9 2.31 9.50 -44.73
C LYS A 9 0.97 10.19 -44.88
N THR A 10 0.01 9.67 -44.14
CA THR A 10 -1.35 10.14 -44.11
C THR A 10 -1.75 10.35 -42.65
N TYR A 11 -2.41 11.48 -42.39
CA TYR A 11 -2.97 11.79 -41.08
C TYR A 11 -4.49 11.76 -41.15
N GLN A 12 -5.11 11.09 -40.19
CA GLN A 12 -6.56 11.12 -40.01
C GLN A 12 -6.94 12.33 -39.15
N MET A 13 -7.64 13.31 -39.73
CA MET A 13 -8.15 14.48 -39.03
C MET A 13 -9.68 14.41 -38.96
N GLY A 14 -10.20 13.74 -37.93
CA GLY A 14 -11.62 13.43 -37.81
C GLY A 14 -12.07 12.54 -38.98
N ASP A 15 -13.01 13.04 -39.78
CA ASP A 15 -13.53 12.33 -40.95
C ASP A 15 -12.70 12.57 -42.23
N VAL A 16 -11.70 13.46 -42.19
CA VAL A 16 -10.89 13.82 -43.36
C VAL A 16 -9.52 13.16 -43.30
N GLU A 17 -9.15 12.48 -44.39
CA GLU A 17 -7.84 11.87 -44.56
C GLU A 17 -6.91 12.87 -45.29
N VAL A 18 -5.84 13.30 -44.64
CA VAL A 18 -4.87 14.27 -45.19
C VAL A 18 -3.58 13.57 -45.54
N ARG A 19 -3.30 13.46 -46.84
CA ARG A 19 -2.10 12.83 -47.36
C ARG A 19 -0.92 13.80 -47.33
N ALA A 20 -0.15 13.77 -46.24
CA ALA A 20 0.93 14.71 -45.99
C ALA A 20 2.20 14.43 -46.80
N LEU A 21 2.48 13.16 -47.13
CA LEU A 21 3.55 12.76 -48.05
C LEU A 21 3.04 11.71 -49.04
N ASP A 22 3.35 11.88 -50.33
CA ASP A 22 2.89 11.01 -51.42
C ASP A 22 4.06 10.49 -52.27
N GLY A 23 4.80 9.51 -51.72
CA GLY A 23 5.81 8.75 -52.46
C GLY A 23 7.18 9.42 -52.53
N VAL A 24 7.57 10.12 -51.46
CA VAL A 24 8.84 10.84 -51.40
C VAL A 24 10.02 9.88 -51.36
N SER A 25 11.00 10.08 -52.24
CA SER A 25 12.26 9.35 -52.27
C SER A 25 13.41 10.34 -52.22
N LEU A 26 14.35 10.15 -51.30
CA LEU A 26 15.43 11.09 -51.02
C LEU A 26 16.64 10.35 -50.46
N THR A 27 17.84 10.78 -50.86
CA THR A 27 19.11 10.32 -50.28
C THR A 27 19.89 11.54 -49.80
N ILE A 28 20.35 11.48 -48.54
CA ILE A 28 21.19 12.50 -47.90
C ILE A 28 22.51 11.83 -47.50
N GLU A 29 23.61 12.32 -48.06
CA GLU A 29 24.94 11.84 -47.74
C GLU A 29 25.50 12.45 -46.45
N GLN A 30 26.55 11.81 -45.92
CA GLN A 30 27.20 12.29 -44.70
C GLN A 30 27.91 13.61 -44.96
N GLY A 31 27.73 14.56 -44.04
CA GLY A 31 28.29 15.89 -44.14
C GLY A 31 27.60 16.77 -45.19
N GLU A 32 26.38 16.46 -45.65
CA GLU A 32 25.60 17.41 -46.47
C GLU A 32 24.94 18.51 -45.62
N TYR A 33 24.86 19.73 -46.17
CA TYR A 33 23.98 20.79 -45.66
C TYR A 33 22.82 21.02 -46.62
N VAL A 34 21.64 20.53 -46.23
CA VAL A 34 20.43 20.49 -47.04
C VAL A 34 19.34 21.38 -46.43
N ALA A 35 18.73 22.23 -47.25
CA ALA A 35 17.52 22.98 -46.92
C ALA A 35 16.30 22.39 -47.64
N ILE A 36 15.25 22.01 -46.89
CA ILE A 36 13.94 21.65 -47.42
C ILE A 36 13.03 22.89 -47.33
N ILE A 37 12.63 23.39 -48.49
CA ILE A 37 11.76 24.56 -48.62
C ILE A 37 10.39 24.19 -49.16
N GLY A 38 9.37 24.95 -48.77
CA GLY A 38 8.01 24.76 -49.28
C GLY A 38 6.97 25.59 -48.54
N ALA A 39 5.83 25.81 -49.19
CA ALA A 39 4.69 26.52 -48.61
C ALA A 39 4.22 25.88 -47.30
N SER A 40 3.46 26.62 -46.48
CA SER A 40 2.79 26.03 -45.31
C SER A 40 1.86 24.89 -45.75
N GLY A 41 1.87 23.77 -45.04
CA GLY A 41 1.08 22.57 -45.40
C GLY A 41 1.66 21.69 -46.51
N SER A 42 2.80 22.03 -47.12
CA SER A 42 3.43 21.26 -48.21
C SER A 42 3.94 19.86 -47.84
N GLY A 43 4.01 19.53 -46.54
CA GLY A 43 4.57 18.27 -46.03
C GLY A 43 6.00 18.39 -45.48
N LYS A 44 6.64 19.56 -45.54
CA LYS A 44 8.04 19.77 -45.10
C LYS A 44 8.35 19.29 -43.67
N SER A 45 7.56 19.72 -42.68
CA SER A 45 7.77 19.30 -41.29
C SER A 45 7.43 17.82 -41.09
N THR A 46 6.45 17.28 -41.81
CA THR A 46 6.14 15.84 -41.78
C THR A 46 7.33 15.02 -42.29
N LEU A 47 7.94 15.43 -43.40
CA LEU A 47 9.15 14.79 -43.92
C LEU A 47 10.28 14.85 -42.89
N MET A 48 10.54 16.01 -42.29
CA MET A 48 11.55 16.15 -41.24
C MET A 48 11.26 15.29 -40.00
N HIS A 49 10.02 15.21 -39.56
CA HIS A 49 9.65 14.37 -38.42
C HIS A 49 9.91 12.89 -38.69
N ILE A 50 9.61 12.42 -39.91
CA ILE A 50 9.93 11.05 -40.33
C ILE A 50 11.43 10.85 -40.39
N LEU A 51 12.16 11.72 -41.09
CA LEU A 51 13.63 11.65 -41.18
C LEU A 51 14.30 11.72 -39.80
N GLY A 52 13.65 12.37 -38.84
CA GLY A 52 14.05 12.46 -37.44
C GLY A 52 13.60 11.32 -36.53
N LEU A 53 12.94 10.28 -37.05
CA LEU A 53 12.37 9.18 -36.25
C LEU A 53 11.41 9.67 -35.16
N LEU A 54 10.82 10.85 -35.32
CA LEU A 54 9.78 11.38 -34.43
C LEU A 54 8.41 10.86 -34.81
N ASP A 55 8.25 10.45 -36.07
CA ASP A 55 7.07 9.78 -36.61
C ASP A 55 7.48 8.62 -37.53
N VAL A 56 6.55 7.70 -37.75
CA VAL A 56 6.75 6.50 -38.57
C VAL A 56 5.93 6.65 -39.86
N PRO A 57 6.51 6.39 -41.04
CA PRO A 57 5.77 6.45 -42.30
C PRO A 57 4.79 5.27 -42.44
N ASP A 58 3.72 5.43 -43.21
CA ASP A 58 2.72 4.38 -43.39
C ASP A 58 3.19 3.31 -44.39
N SER A 59 4.04 3.70 -45.33
CA SER A 59 4.68 2.79 -46.30
C SER A 59 5.96 3.40 -46.87
N GLY A 60 6.76 2.56 -47.51
CA GLY A 60 8.06 2.89 -48.08
C GLY A 60 9.20 2.15 -47.38
N THR A 61 10.43 2.57 -47.67
CA THR A 61 11.64 2.06 -47.01
C THR A 61 12.44 3.22 -46.44
N PHE A 62 13.05 3.00 -45.28
CA PHE A 62 13.87 4.00 -44.61
C PHE A 62 15.09 3.32 -43.98
N GLU A 63 16.26 3.72 -44.44
CA GLU A 63 17.56 3.26 -43.98
C GLU A 63 18.39 4.43 -43.39
N ILE A 64 19.07 4.16 -42.28
CA ILE A 64 20.10 5.03 -41.71
C ILE A 64 21.39 4.22 -41.60
N ASP A 65 22.48 4.70 -42.20
CA ASP A 65 23.78 4.03 -42.28
C ASP A 65 23.67 2.58 -42.78
N GLY A 66 22.82 2.37 -43.80
CA GLY A 66 22.54 1.06 -44.41
C GLY A 66 21.66 0.13 -43.54
N THR A 67 21.18 0.59 -42.39
CA THR A 67 20.30 -0.17 -41.49
C THR A 67 18.85 0.23 -41.70
N ASP A 68 18.00 -0.74 -42.06
CA ASP A 68 16.54 -0.55 -42.17
C ASP A 68 15.90 -0.29 -40.80
N VAL A 69 15.46 0.95 -40.59
CA VAL A 69 14.88 1.41 -39.31
C VAL A 69 13.38 1.14 -39.21
N MET A 70 12.72 0.70 -40.29
CA MET A 70 11.28 0.39 -40.28
C MET A 70 10.94 -0.82 -39.41
N LYS A 71 11.92 -1.68 -39.12
CA LYS A 71 11.78 -2.87 -38.28
C LYS A 71 12.03 -2.62 -36.80
N PHE A 72 12.46 -1.41 -36.44
CA PHE A 72 12.85 -1.09 -35.08
C PHE A 72 11.62 -0.88 -34.19
N SER A 73 11.71 -1.35 -32.95
CA SER A 73 10.77 -0.99 -31.90
C SER A 73 10.91 0.49 -31.51
N ASP A 74 9.87 1.06 -30.89
CA ASP A 74 9.89 2.45 -30.39
C ASP A 74 11.08 2.75 -29.45
N THR A 75 11.55 1.73 -28.72
CA THR A 75 12.69 1.82 -27.81
C THR A 75 14.02 1.90 -28.57
N GLU A 76 14.14 1.13 -29.66
CA GLU A 76 15.31 1.16 -30.54
C GLU A 76 15.36 2.48 -31.32
N LEU A 77 14.22 2.94 -31.85
CA LEU A 77 14.09 4.24 -32.50
C LEU A 77 14.48 5.39 -31.55
N ALA A 78 14.00 5.37 -30.29
CA ALA A 78 14.37 6.38 -29.30
C ALA A 78 15.86 6.36 -28.97
N SER A 79 16.46 5.17 -28.87
CA SER A 79 17.90 5.02 -28.59
C SER A 79 18.75 5.47 -29.78
N LEU A 80 18.33 5.17 -31.01
CA LEU A 80 18.99 5.64 -32.23
C LEU A 80 18.90 7.16 -32.35
N ARG A 81 17.71 7.72 -32.13
CA ARG A 81 17.46 9.16 -32.13
C ARG A 81 18.34 9.90 -31.11
N ASN A 82 18.41 9.42 -29.87
CA ASN A 82 19.26 10.01 -28.83
C ASN A 82 20.74 10.07 -29.23
N ARG A 83 21.22 9.07 -29.98
CA ARG A 83 22.64 8.91 -30.32
C ARG A 83 23.04 9.65 -31.60
N VAL A 84 22.18 9.62 -32.61
CA VAL A 84 22.53 10.02 -33.98
C VAL A 84 22.00 11.41 -34.32
N MET A 85 20.93 11.85 -33.65
CA MET A 85 20.16 13.04 -34.05
C MET A 85 20.16 14.11 -32.96
N GLY A 86 20.39 15.35 -33.36
CA GLY A 86 20.15 16.55 -32.58
C GLY A 86 18.98 17.34 -33.17
N PHE A 87 18.03 17.76 -32.34
CA PHE A 87 16.85 18.53 -32.78
C PHE A 87 16.88 19.97 -32.32
N VAL A 88 16.68 20.88 -33.27
CA VAL A 88 16.44 22.30 -33.05
C VAL A 88 15.03 22.61 -33.52
N PHE A 89 14.16 23.02 -32.60
CA PHE A 89 12.75 23.29 -32.88
C PHE A 89 12.48 24.79 -33.02
N GLN A 90 11.47 25.15 -33.81
CA GLN A 90 11.04 26.54 -34.02
C GLN A 90 10.69 27.27 -32.71
N GLN A 91 9.90 26.64 -31.83
CA GLN A 91 9.49 27.22 -30.54
C GLN A 91 10.50 26.94 -29.40
N PHE A 92 11.75 26.59 -29.71
CA PHE A 92 12.85 26.23 -28.81
C PHE A 92 12.61 24.94 -27.98
N ASN A 93 11.37 24.71 -27.55
CA ASN A 93 10.86 23.60 -26.73
C ASN A 93 11.77 23.32 -25.53
N LEU A 94 12.01 24.32 -24.69
CA LEU A 94 12.77 24.18 -23.44
C LEU A 94 11.82 23.93 -22.26
N LEU A 95 12.27 23.15 -21.28
CA LEU A 95 11.53 22.96 -20.03
C LEU A 95 11.57 24.27 -19.22
N ARG A 96 10.40 24.80 -18.86
CA ARG A 96 10.27 26.15 -18.26
C ARG A 96 10.81 26.27 -16.85
N ARG A 97 10.83 25.17 -16.09
CA ARG A 97 11.20 25.13 -14.65
C ARG A 97 12.64 24.64 -14.40
N THR A 98 13.49 24.65 -15.42
CA THR A 98 14.88 24.18 -15.35
C THR A 98 15.83 25.24 -15.88
N SER A 99 17.09 25.17 -15.46
CA SER A 99 18.15 26.07 -15.95
C SER A 99 18.57 25.73 -17.39
N ALA A 100 19.33 26.62 -18.04
CA ALA A 100 19.97 26.34 -19.33
C ALA A 100 20.83 25.07 -19.26
N LEU A 101 21.65 24.91 -18.21
CA LEU A 101 22.49 23.74 -17.99
C LEU A 101 21.68 22.45 -17.88
N GLU A 102 20.58 22.47 -17.14
CA GLU A 102 19.69 21.32 -16.99
C GLU A 102 18.98 20.97 -18.30
N ASN A 103 18.55 21.97 -19.08
CA ASN A 103 17.94 21.76 -20.40
C ASN A 103 18.90 21.09 -21.39
N VAL A 104 20.15 21.57 -21.44
CA VAL A 104 21.20 20.98 -22.29
C VAL A 104 21.53 19.56 -21.84
N GLY A 105 21.49 19.28 -20.52
CA GLY A 105 21.74 17.94 -19.99
C GLY A 105 20.62 16.92 -20.17
N LEU A 106 19.42 17.31 -20.65
CA LEU A 106 18.28 16.39 -20.76
C LEU A 106 18.57 15.14 -21.60
N PRO A 107 19.19 15.23 -22.80
CA PRO A 107 19.49 14.05 -23.61
C PRO A 107 20.46 13.08 -22.92
N LEU A 108 21.37 13.60 -22.09
CA LEU A 108 22.34 12.80 -21.32
C LEU A 108 21.68 11.97 -20.21
N ILE A 109 20.44 12.28 -19.82
CA ILE A 109 19.70 11.46 -18.85
C ILE A 109 19.34 10.11 -19.47
N TYR A 110 19.05 10.09 -20.78
CA TYR A 110 18.64 8.91 -21.53
C TYR A 110 19.81 8.25 -22.28
N ALA A 111 20.92 8.97 -22.43
CA ALA A 111 22.18 8.42 -22.92
C ALA A 111 22.79 7.47 -21.87
N ARG A 112 23.27 6.31 -22.30
CA ARG A 112 23.86 5.28 -21.41
C ARG A 112 25.25 5.64 -20.86
N ASN A 113 25.69 6.90 -20.98
CA ASN A 113 27.05 7.35 -20.66
C ASN A 113 27.07 8.27 -19.43
N GLY A 114 27.76 7.86 -18.37
CA GLY A 114 27.71 8.47 -17.03
C GLY A 114 28.38 9.84 -16.81
N LYS A 115 28.75 10.60 -17.85
CA LYS A 115 29.42 11.92 -17.71
C LYS A 115 28.46 13.07 -17.99
N LYS A 116 27.65 13.46 -16.99
CA LYS A 116 26.48 14.35 -17.18
C LYS A 116 26.76 15.87 -17.07
N SER A 117 27.73 16.31 -16.27
CA SER A 117 27.92 17.74 -15.93
C SER A 117 28.74 18.50 -16.97
N ASP A 118 29.90 17.96 -17.34
CA ASP A 118 30.90 18.75 -18.06
C ASP A 118 30.58 18.90 -19.55
N ALA A 119 29.88 17.92 -20.13
CA ALA A 119 29.44 17.99 -21.53
C ALA A 119 28.46 19.15 -21.75
N SER A 120 27.46 19.30 -20.88
CA SER A 120 26.49 20.40 -21.00
C SER A 120 27.13 21.78 -20.86
N ARG A 121 28.12 21.91 -19.97
CA ARG A 121 28.89 23.16 -19.81
C ARG A 121 29.65 23.50 -21.08
N LYS A 122 30.41 22.54 -21.62
CA LYS A 122 31.17 22.71 -22.87
C LYS A 122 30.28 23.12 -24.04
N MET A 123 29.09 22.53 -24.16
CA MET A 123 28.16 22.90 -25.23
C MET A 123 27.57 24.30 -25.04
N LEU A 124 27.32 24.73 -23.80
CA LEU A 124 26.91 26.10 -23.51
C LEU A 124 28.02 27.11 -23.78
N ASP A 125 29.27 26.75 -23.49
CA ASP A 125 30.44 27.57 -23.83
C ASP A 125 30.59 27.73 -25.34
N LEU A 126 30.41 26.64 -26.10
CA LEU A 126 30.48 26.64 -27.56
C LEU A 126 29.48 27.61 -28.20
N VAL A 127 28.29 27.76 -27.62
CA VAL A 127 27.26 28.70 -28.10
C VAL A 127 27.31 30.06 -27.38
N GLY A 128 28.39 30.38 -26.67
CA GLY A 128 28.58 31.68 -26.02
C GLY A 128 27.61 31.97 -24.85
N LEU A 129 27.21 30.95 -24.10
CA LEU A 129 26.27 31.04 -22.97
C LEU A 129 26.89 30.66 -21.62
N SER A 130 28.21 30.76 -21.48
CA SER A 130 28.93 30.46 -20.24
C SER A 130 28.40 31.22 -19.02
N ASP A 131 28.13 32.52 -19.18
CA ASP A 131 27.66 33.40 -18.07
C ASP A 131 26.16 33.26 -17.78
N ARG A 132 25.47 32.35 -18.48
CA ARG A 132 24.01 32.17 -18.39
C ARG A 132 23.59 30.74 -18.06
N MET A 133 24.54 29.85 -17.74
CA MET A 133 24.27 28.43 -17.49
C MET A 133 23.20 28.15 -16.42
N THR A 134 23.13 28.97 -15.37
CA THR A 134 22.20 28.80 -14.25
C THR A 134 20.85 29.50 -14.46
N HIS A 135 20.72 30.33 -15.49
CA HIS A 135 19.48 31.09 -15.74
C HIS A 135 18.37 30.14 -16.17
N HIS A 136 17.16 30.42 -15.71
CA HIS A 136 15.95 29.72 -16.12
C HIS A 136 15.48 30.20 -17.49
N THR A 137 14.71 29.37 -18.18
CA THR A 137 14.24 29.63 -19.54
C THR A 137 13.52 30.98 -19.68
N ASN A 138 12.78 31.40 -18.67
CA ASN A 138 12.08 32.69 -18.62
C ASN A 138 13.00 33.90 -18.40
N GLU A 139 14.28 33.70 -18.10
CA GLU A 139 15.29 34.74 -17.89
C GLU A 139 16.20 34.93 -19.11
N LEU A 140 15.98 34.17 -20.19
CA LEU A 140 16.77 34.18 -21.42
C LEU A 140 15.99 34.84 -22.57
N SER A 141 16.68 35.61 -23.41
CA SER A 141 16.10 36.15 -24.66
C SER A 141 15.80 35.02 -25.66
N GLY A 142 14.94 35.27 -26.66
CA GLY A 142 14.62 34.28 -27.70
C GLY A 142 15.86 33.70 -28.39
N GLY A 143 16.80 34.56 -28.79
CA GLY A 143 18.07 34.12 -29.39
C GLY A 143 18.92 33.27 -28.43
N GLN A 144 18.98 33.64 -27.14
CA GLN A 144 19.67 32.84 -26.13
C GLN A 144 18.98 31.49 -25.91
N GLN A 145 17.65 31.44 -25.85
CA GLN A 145 16.89 30.19 -25.76
C GLN A 145 17.17 29.29 -26.96
N GLN A 146 17.27 29.84 -28.17
CA GLN A 146 17.61 29.05 -29.34
C GLN A 146 19.04 28.51 -29.28
N ARG A 147 20.01 29.30 -28.80
CA ARG A 147 21.37 28.81 -28.54
C ARG A 147 21.40 27.69 -27.50
N VAL A 148 20.57 27.76 -26.44
CA VAL A 148 20.37 26.64 -25.51
C VAL A 148 19.81 25.40 -26.23
N ALA A 149 18.86 25.57 -27.14
CA ALA A 149 18.30 24.45 -27.92
C ALA A 149 19.35 23.81 -28.85
N ILE A 150 20.23 24.61 -29.46
CA ILE A 150 21.37 24.14 -30.28
C ILE A 150 22.38 23.39 -29.40
N ALA A 151 22.80 23.97 -28.27
CA ALA A 151 23.69 23.30 -27.33
C ALA A 151 23.12 21.95 -26.85
N ARG A 152 21.80 21.89 -26.60
CA ARG A 152 21.10 20.65 -26.25
C ARG A 152 21.12 19.64 -27.40
N ALA A 153 20.93 20.08 -28.64
CA ALA A 153 21.00 19.21 -29.81
C ALA A 153 22.39 18.57 -29.97
N LEU A 154 23.45 19.29 -29.58
CA LEU A 154 24.84 18.87 -29.74
C LEU A 154 25.39 17.98 -28.61
N VAL A 155 24.77 17.98 -27.43
CA VAL A 155 25.37 17.40 -26.22
C VAL A 155 25.73 15.92 -26.31
N ASN A 156 25.04 15.16 -27.16
CA ASN A 156 25.29 13.74 -27.39
C ASN A 156 26.27 13.47 -28.54
N ASN A 157 26.91 14.51 -29.10
CA ASN A 157 27.73 14.44 -30.30
C ASN A 157 26.98 13.76 -31.47
N PRO A 158 25.82 14.29 -31.89
CA PRO A 158 25.06 13.71 -32.98
C PRO A 158 25.85 13.76 -34.29
N SER A 159 25.51 12.91 -35.26
CA SER A 159 25.99 13.07 -36.64
C SER A 159 25.04 13.89 -37.51
N ILE A 160 23.79 14.06 -37.07
CA ILE A 160 22.73 14.78 -37.79
C ILE A 160 22.15 15.88 -36.93
N ILE A 161 22.07 17.09 -37.47
CA ILE A 161 21.23 18.15 -36.90
C ILE A 161 20.00 18.33 -37.78
N LEU A 162 18.84 18.22 -37.14
CA LEU A 162 17.53 18.46 -37.72
C LEU A 162 17.01 19.78 -37.15
N ALA A 163 16.85 20.79 -38.00
CA ALA A 163 16.42 22.13 -37.60
C ALA A 163 15.09 22.52 -38.28
N ASP A 164 14.03 22.66 -37.50
CA ASP A 164 12.69 23.10 -37.97
C ASP A 164 12.57 24.60 -37.73
N GLU A 165 12.63 25.40 -38.80
CA GLU A 165 12.53 26.86 -38.79
C GLU A 165 13.34 27.53 -37.65
N PRO A 166 14.68 27.30 -37.56
CA PRO A 166 15.47 27.67 -36.39
C PRO A 166 15.57 29.19 -36.15
N THR A 167 15.22 30.02 -37.13
CA THR A 167 15.25 31.47 -37.06
C THR A 167 13.87 32.13 -37.03
N GLY A 168 12.78 31.36 -37.18
CA GLY A 168 11.44 31.92 -37.44
C GLY A 168 10.86 32.78 -36.31
N ASN A 169 11.37 32.65 -35.08
CA ASN A 169 10.93 33.41 -33.91
C ASN A 169 11.98 34.42 -33.41
N LEU A 170 12.98 34.75 -34.24
CA LEU A 170 14.14 35.57 -33.86
C LEU A 170 14.18 36.90 -34.62
N ASP A 171 14.79 37.90 -34.00
CA ASP A 171 15.17 39.13 -34.71
C ASP A 171 16.32 38.86 -35.70
N SER A 172 16.50 39.74 -36.68
CA SER A 172 17.45 39.55 -37.78
C SER A 172 18.93 39.50 -37.35
N LYS A 173 19.29 40.04 -36.17
CA LYS A 173 20.64 39.92 -35.63
C LYS A 173 20.82 38.53 -35.01
N SER A 174 19.90 38.13 -34.14
CA SER A 174 19.92 36.79 -33.53
C SER A 174 19.85 35.69 -34.60
N ALA A 175 19.01 35.86 -35.64
CA ALA A 175 18.89 34.91 -36.73
C ALA A 175 20.21 34.67 -37.48
N ARG A 176 20.98 35.75 -37.77
CA ARG A 176 22.31 35.64 -38.37
C ARG A 176 23.29 34.91 -37.47
N GLU A 177 23.34 35.26 -36.18
CA GLU A 177 24.20 34.58 -35.19
C GLU A 177 23.88 33.06 -35.14
N ILE A 178 22.62 32.65 -35.24
CA ILE A 178 22.23 31.24 -35.30
C ILE A 178 22.72 30.56 -36.59
N MET A 179 22.58 31.20 -37.75
CA MET A 179 23.01 30.64 -39.03
C MET A 179 24.54 30.53 -39.14
N GLU A 180 25.28 31.47 -38.53
CA GLU A 180 26.74 31.39 -38.39
C GLU A 180 27.15 30.15 -37.58
N VAL A 181 26.50 29.91 -36.44
CA VAL A 181 26.75 28.71 -35.62
C VAL A 181 26.43 27.43 -36.39
N MET A 182 25.33 27.38 -37.14
CA MET A 182 24.98 26.21 -37.97
C MET A 182 26.03 25.96 -39.07
N SER A 183 26.51 27.02 -39.72
CA SER A 183 27.53 26.93 -40.76
C SER A 183 28.88 26.43 -40.17
N GLU A 184 29.26 26.91 -38.98
CA GLU A 184 30.45 26.44 -38.28
C GLU A 184 30.35 24.96 -37.88
N LEU A 185 29.17 24.52 -37.42
CA LEU A 185 28.92 23.11 -37.09
C LEU A 185 29.03 22.20 -38.31
N HIS A 186 28.48 22.62 -39.45
CA HIS A 186 28.61 21.89 -40.70
C HIS A 186 30.06 21.84 -41.20
N ALA A 187 30.82 22.93 -41.07
CA ALA A 187 32.26 22.96 -41.38
C ALA A 187 33.08 21.94 -40.56
N ARG A 188 32.59 21.56 -39.37
CA ARG A 188 33.17 20.50 -38.53
C ARG A 188 32.77 19.08 -38.95
N GLY A 189 32.04 18.92 -40.05
CA GLY A 189 31.65 17.62 -40.64
C GLY A 189 30.26 17.11 -40.24
N LEU A 190 29.43 17.93 -39.61
CA LEU A 190 28.05 17.57 -39.27
C LEU A 190 27.13 17.62 -40.50
N THR A 191 26.25 16.62 -40.62
CA THR A 191 25.14 16.67 -41.58
C THR A 191 24.05 17.58 -41.01
N ILE A 192 23.62 18.59 -41.76
CA ILE A 192 22.56 19.51 -41.35
C ILE A 192 21.38 19.39 -42.31
N LEU A 193 20.21 19.07 -41.77
CA LEU A 193 18.94 19.13 -42.47
C LEU A 193 18.08 20.24 -41.85
N LEU A 194 17.82 21.25 -42.66
CA LEU A 194 17.12 22.47 -42.28
C LEU A 194 15.77 22.55 -43.00
N VAL A 195 14.69 22.82 -42.27
CA VAL A 195 13.39 23.14 -42.87
C VAL A 195 13.14 24.63 -42.71
N THR A 196 12.78 25.30 -43.79
CA THR A 196 12.46 26.74 -43.75
C THR A 196 11.51 27.13 -44.88
N HIS A 197 10.79 28.23 -44.71
CA HIS A 197 10.09 28.92 -45.80
C HIS A 197 10.79 30.22 -46.23
N ASP A 198 11.85 30.62 -45.52
CA ASP A 198 12.65 31.81 -45.81
C ASP A 198 13.82 31.48 -46.75
N ALA A 199 13.83 32.13 -47.92
CA ALA A 199 14.87 31.98 -48.92
C ALA A 199 16.26 32.40 -48.41
N ASN A 200 16.35 33.42 -47.53
CA ASN A 200 17.63 33.87 -46.96
C ASN A 200 18.22 32.83 -46.01
N VAL A 201 17.36 32.05 -45.35
CA VAL A 201 17.78 30.96 -44.48
C VAL A 201 18.20 29.76 -45.32
N ALA A 202 17.46 29.47 -46.39
CA ALA A 202 17.76 28.38 -47.32
C ALA A 202 19.07 28.60 -48.10
N SER A 203 19.42 29.85 -48.42
CA SER A 203 20.64 30.17 -49.18
C SER A 203 21.95 29.84 -48.47
N HIS A 204 21.91 29.55 -47.16
CA HIS A 204 23.08 29.06 -46.42
C HIS A 204 23.38 27.58 -46.67
N ALA A 205 22.40 26.80 -47.16
CA ALA A 205 22.58 25.39 -47.44
C ALA A 205 23.19 25.17 -48.83
N GLN A 206 24.00 24.12 -48.97
CA GLN A 206 24.64 23.74 -50.24
C GLN A 206 23.66 23.08 -51.20
N ARG A 207 22.61 22.42 -50.69
CA ARG A 207 21.57 21.75 -51.49
C ARG A 207 20.19 22.20 -51.04
N ILE A 208 19.33 22.51 -51.98
CA ILE A 208 17.95 22.96 -51.72
C ILE A 208 16.97 21.97 -52.35
N ILE A 209 16.03 21.50 -51.54
CA ILE A 209 14.95 20.58 -51.92
C ILE A 209 13.63 21.32 -51.78
N GLU A 210 12.90 21.50 -52.86
CA GLU A 210 11.58 22.10 -52.85
C GLU A 210 10.50 21.02 -52.74
N ILE A 211 9.62 21.14 -51.73
CA ILE A 211 8.48 20.26 -51.52
C ILE A 211 7.16 21.00 -51.74
N LYS A 212 6.24 20.35 -52.47
CA LYS A 212 4.90 20.84 -52.75
C LYS A 212 3.91 19.69 -52.74
N ASP A 213 2.77 19.88 -52.06
CA ASP A 213 1.67 18.91 -52.00
C ASP A 213 2.13 17.48 -51.66
N GLY A 214 3.07 17.34 -50.73
CA GLY A 214 3.61 16.06 -50.28
C GLY A 214 4.60 15.39 -51.23
N LYS A 215 5.08 16.09 -52.26
CA LYS A 215 6.04 15.60 -53.28
C LYS A 215 7.25 16.51 -53.41
N ILE A 216 8.41 15.94 -53.71
CA ILE A 216 9.59 16.71 -54.09
C ILE A 216 9.36 17.26 -55.51
N LEU A 217 9.35 18.59 -55.64
CA LEU A 217 9.19 19.30 -56.90
C LEU A 217 10.54 19.57 -57.57
N ALA A 218 11.54 19.96 -56.78
CA ALA A 218 12.88 20.27 -57.26
C ALA A 218 13.93 19.87 -56.21
N ASP A 219 15.13 19.55 -56.69
CA ASP A 219 16.29 19.21 -55.87
C ASP A 219 17.54 19.68 -56.62
N PHE A 220 18.18 20.73 -56.12
CA PHE A 220 19.28 21.39 -56.82
C PHE A 220 20.39 21.84 -55.87
N GLN A 221 21.61 21.88 -56.40
CA GLN A 221 22.76 22.46 -55.70
C GLN A 221 22.65 23.99 -55.73
N ASN A 222 22.88 24.62 -54.59
CA ASN A 222 22.88 26.05 -54.41
C ASN A 222 24.26 26.62 -54.78
N SER A 223 24.34 27.33 -55.91
CA SER A 223 25.56 28.00 -56.37
C SER A 223 25.99 29.16 -55.48
N ASP A 224 25.07 29.72 -54.68
CA ASP A 224 25.29 30.91 -53.87
C ASP A 224 25.67 30.56 -52.42
N ALA A 225 25.79 29.27 -52.11
CA ALA A 225 26.20 28.81 -50.78
C ALA A 225 27.65 29.27 -50.49
N PRO A 226 27.95 29.76 -49.29
CA PRO A 226 29.30 30.15 -48.93
C PRO A 226 30.27 28.96 -49.08
N GLU A 227 31.44 29.17 -49.69
CA GLU A 227 32.50 28.16 -49.77
C GLU A 227 32.95 27.79 -48.36
N ILE A 228 32.76 26.54 -47.98
CA ILE A 228 33.17 26.02 -46.68
C ILE A 228 34.52 25.35 -46.86
N PRO A 229 35.55 25.74 -46.08
CA PRO A 229 36.85 25.09 -46.15
C PRO A 229 36.70 23.60 -45.84
N ALA A 230 37.20 22.74 -46.71
CA ALA A 230 37.31 21.32 -46.45
C ALA A 230 38.25 21.13 -45.23
N VAL A 231 37.69 20.83 -44.07
CA VAL A 231 38.48 20.42 -42.91
C VAL A 231 39.05 19.03 -43.25
N THR A 232 40.38 18.96 -43.34
CA THR A 232 41.12 17.70 -43.39
C THR A 232 40.65 16.81 -42.27
N THR A 233 40.20 15.61 -42.63
CA THR A 233 39.67 14.59 -41.73
C THR A 233 40.76 14.16 -40.75
N GLU A 234 40.98 14.92 -39.67
CA GLU A 234 41.60 14.36 -38.47
C GLU A 234 40.58 13.41 -37.89
N GLU A 235 40.98 12.14 -37.80
CA GLU A 235 40.20 11.02 -37.32
C GLU A 235 39.43 11.42 -36.05
N ALA A 236 38.14 11.66 -36.21
CA ALA A 236 37.21 11.64 -35.10
C ALA A 236 37.32 10.24 -34.51
N SER A 237 38.08 10.13 -33.42
CA SER A 237 38.32 8.89 -32.70
C SER A 237 36.99 8.19 -32.51
N THR A 238 36.83 7.07 -33.21
CA THR A 238 35.78 6.10 -32.97
C THR A 238 36.08 5.48 -31.62
N ASP A 239 35.74 6.20 -30.56
CA ASP A 239 35.60 5.63 -29.23
C ASP A 239 34.44 4.63 -29.36
N SER A 240 34.83 3.39 -29.65
CA SER A 240 34.01 2.20 -29.53
C SER A 240 33.63 2.07 -28.05
N VAL A 241 32.57 2.78 -27.67
CA VAL A 241 32.01 2.70 -26.32
C VAL A 241 31.50 1.28 -26.14
N LYS A 242 32.29 0.48 -25.42
CA LYS A 242 31.95 -0.86 -24.97
C LYS A 242 30.58 -0.82 -24.27
N PRO A 243 29.74 -1.87 -24.42
CA PRO A 243 28.46 -1.93 -23.74
C PRO A 243 28.70 -1.95 -22.22
N VAL A 244 28.43 -0.81 -21.58
CA VAL A 244 28.51 -0.70 -20.12
C VAL A 244 27.37 -1.51 -19.53
N LYS A 245 27.72 -2.47 -18.66
CA LYS A 245 26.77 -3.30 -17.93
C LYS A 245 25.88 -2.43 -17.03
N PHE A 246 24.62 -2.83 -16.99
CA PHE A 246 23.50 -2.36 -16.16
C PHE A 246 23.91 -1.68 -14.84
N HIS A 247 23.66 -0.38 -14.73
CA HIS A 247 23.78 0.38 -13.47
C HIS A 247 22.39 0.90 -13.03
N ALA A 248 21.43 -0.04 -12.91
CA ALA A 248 20.03 0.24 -12.60
C ALA A 248 19.82 1.02 -11.28
N LEU A 249 20.75 0.89 -10.31
CA LEU A 249 20.65 1.59 -9.01
C LEU A 249 20.91 3.11 -9.12
N MET A 250 21.86 3.53 -9.96
CA MET A 250 22.17 4.96 -10.17
C MET A 250 21.10 5.65 -11.02
N GLU A 251 20.53 4.95 -12.01
CA GLU A 251 19.39 5.44 -12.81
C GLU A 251 18.15 5.66 -11.92
N GLY A 252 17.84 4.70 -11.04
CA GLY A 252 16.74 4.81 -10.08
C GLY A 252 16.85 6.05 -9.18
N PHE A 253 18.04 6.35 -8.66
CA PHE A 253 18.24 7.53 -7.81
C PHE A 253 17.99 8.85 -8.55
N THR A 254 18.36 8.93 -9.84
CA THR A 254 18.08 10.13 -10.66
C THR A 254 16.59 10.31 -10.94
N LEU A 255 15.88 9.21 -11.24
CA LEU A 255 14.42 9.22 -11.43
C LEU A 255 13.71 9.63 -10.14
N VAL A 256 14.12 9.09 -8.99
CA VAL A 256 13.58 9.48 -7.68
C VAL A 256 13.79 10.96 -7.42
N LYS A 257 15.01 11.50 -7.63
CA LYS A 257 15.28 12.93 -7.43
C LYS A 257 14.41 13.80 -8.34
N GLN A 258 14.20 13.39 -9.59
CA GLN A 258 13.36 14.09 -10.56
C GLN A 258 11.88 14.05 -10.13
N SER A 259 11.37 12.90 -9.71
CA SER A 259 10.01 12.72 -9.19
C SER A 259 9.77 13.53 -7.92
N VAL A 260 10.72 13.57 -6.98
CA VAL A 260 10.60 14.41 -5.77
C VAL A 260 10.50 15.89 -6.11
N ARG A 261 11.36 16.40 -7.01
CA ARG A 261 11.31 17.81 -7.44
C ARG A 261 10.00 18.16 -8.15
N SER A 262 9.50 17.23 -8.96
CA SER A 262 8.20 17.30 -9.63
C SER A 262 7.05 17.41 -8.62
N LEU A 263 7.03 16.57 -7.57
CA LEU A 263 6.02 16.58 -6.51
C LEU A 263 6.08 17.85 -5.64
N LEU A 264 7.28 18.32 -5.30
CA LEU A 264 7.49 19.54 -4.51
C LEU A 264 7.04 20.80 -5.25
N SER A 265 7.02 20.77 -6.57
CA SER A 265 6.58 21.92 -7.39
C SER A 265 5.07 22.18 -7.28
N ASN A 266 4.27 21.17 -6.92
CA ASN A 266 2.80 21.26 -6.81
C ASN A 266 2.32 20.74 -5.43
N LYS A 267 2.68 21.44 -4.36
CA LYS A 267 2.43 21.03 -2.96
C LYS A 267 0.97 20.68 -2.64
N VAL A 268 0.02 21.52 -3.07
CA VAL A 268 -1.42 21.32 -2.80
C VAL A 268 -1.91 20.02 -3.42
N ARG A 269 -1.56 19.78 -4.68
CA ARG A 269 -1.92 18.56 -5.41
C ARG A 269 -1.36 17.31 -4.74
N THR A 270 -0.07 17.35 -4.39
CA THR A 270 0.61 16.24 -3.72
C THR A 270 -0.06 15.93 -2.38
N MET A 271 -0.43 16.96 -1.61
CA MET A 271 -1.14 16.82 -0.35
C MET A 271 -2.54 16.20 -0.52
N LEU A 272 -3.34 16.69 -1.47
CA LEU A 272 -4.67 16.15 -1.76
C LEU A 272 -4.61 14.69 -2.23
N SER A 273 -3.60 14.34 -3.04
CA SER A 273 -3.39 12.95 -3.50
C SER A 273 -3.03 12.02 -2.34
N ALA A 274 -2.14 12.48 -1.46
CA ALA A 274 -1.70 11.70 -0.30
C ALA A 274 -2.81 11.56 0.76
N LEU A 275 -3.73 12.52 0.85
CA LEU A 275 -4.79 12.55 1.88
C LEU A 275 -5.68 11.31 1.85
N GLY A 276 -6.09 10.86 0.65
CA GLY A 276 -6.94 9.67 0.52
C GLY A 276 -6.25 8.40 1.02
N ILE A 277 -4.96 8.22 0.68
CA ILE A 277 -4.14 7.11 1.18
C ILE A 277 -3.91 7.24 2.68
N MET A 278 -3.63 8.45 3.16
CA MET A 278 -3.39 8.75 4.57
C MET A 278 -4.58 8.36 5.44
N ILE A 279 -5.80 8.77 5.05
CA ILE A 279 -7.04 8.41 5.76
C ILE A 279 -7.28 6.90 5.68
N GLY A 280 -7.12 6.29 4.50
CA GLY A 280 -7.29 4.84 4.33
C GLY A 280 -6.36 4.03 5.22
N VAL A 281 -5.05 4.35 5.22
CA VAL A 281 -4.04 3.66 6.05
C VAL A 281 -4.29 3.89 7.54
N ALA A 282 -4.66 5.11 7.95
CA ALA A 282 -5.02 5.39 9.34
C ALA A 282 -6.23 4.53 9.80
N ALA A 283 -7.26 4.41 8.95
CA ALA A 283 -8.43 3.59 9.22
C ALA A 283 -8.08 2.09 9.32
N VAL A 284 -7.24 1.57 8.43
CA VAL A 284 -6.77 0.17 8.48
C VAL A 284 -6.04 -0.10 9.80
N ILE A 285 -5.09 0.76 10.18
CA ILE A 285 -4.31 0.57 11.41
C ILE A 285 -5.20 0.68 12.64
N ALA A 286 -6.05 1.69 12.73
CA ALA A 286 -6.94 1.88 13.86
C ALA A 286 -7.92 0.70 14.02
N THR A 287 -8.55 0.25 12.93
CA THR A 287 -9.53 -0.85 12.98
C THR A 287 -8.88 -2.18 13.39
N ILE A 288 -7.69 -2.49 12.87
CA ILE A 288 -6.98 -3.72 13.25
C ILE A 288 -6.47 -3.64 14.70
N ALA A 289 -5.95 -2.48 15.13
CA ALA A 289 -5.47 -2.31 16.49
C ALA A 289 -6.61 -2.42 17.52
N ILE A 290 -7.78 -1.86 17.21
CA ILE A 290 -9.00 -2.00 18.03
C ILE A 290 -9.47 -3.46 18.05
N ALA A 291 -9.53 -4.13 16.90
CA ALA A 291 -9.97 -5.53 16.82
C ALA A 291 -9.05 -6.47 17.63
N ASN A 292 -7.73 -6.29 17.52
CA ASN A 292 -6.75 -7.05 18.28
C ASN A 292 -6.80 -6.74 19.77
N GLY A 293 -6.98 -5.47 20.14
CA GLY A 293 -7.17 -5.04 21.51
C GLY A 293 -8.40 -5.66 22.17
N ALA A 294 -9.55 -5.58 21.48
CA ALA A 294 -10.79 -6.20 21.94
C ALA A 294 -10.65 -7.73 22.07
N LYS A 295 -10.01 -8.39 21.10
CA LYS A 295 -9.74 -9.84 21.17
C LYS A 295 -8.87 -10.19 22.37
N ALA A 296 -7.77 -9.47 22.58
CA ALA A 296 -6.84 -9.71 23.68
C ALA A 296 -7.50 -9.51 25.06
N GLU A 297 -8.37 -8.51 25.21
CA GLU A 297 -9.07 -8.27 26.47
C GLU A 297 -10.11 -9.37 26.77
N VAL A 298 -10.82 -9.85 25.75
CA VAL A 298 -11.74 -10.97 25.91
C VAL A 298 -10.97 -12.26 26.24
N GLU A 299 -9.86 -12.53 25.55
CA GLU A 299 -8.99 -13.69 25.82
C GLU A 299 -8.42 -13.66 27.26
N LYS A 300 -7.96 -12.49 27.71
CA LYS A 300 -7.52 -12.27 29.10
C LYS A 300 -8.65 -12.53 30.10
N SER A 301 -9.85 -12.06 29.80
CA SER A 301 -11.04 -12.29 30.64
C SER A 301 -11.41 -13.77 30.72
N LEU A 302 -11.29 -14.52 29.62
CA LEU A 302 -11.56 -15.96 29.59
C LEU A 302 -10.44 -16.79 30.25
N SER A 303 -9.17 -16.39 30.13
CA SER A 303 -8.05 -17.09 30.76
C SER A 303 -8.14 -17.12 32.29
N ARG A 304 -8.72 -16.08 32.92
CA ARG A 304 -8.98 -16.01 34.37
C ARG A 304 -9.99 -17.03 34.88
N LEU A 305 -10.76 -17.66 33.99
CA LEU A 305 -11.79 -18.64 34.34
C LEU A 305 -11.26 -20.09 34.38
N GLY A 306 -9.99 -20.32 34.01
CA GLY A 306 -9.34 -21.64 33.98
C GLY A 306 -9.59 -22.37 32.65
N SER A 307 -8.55 -22.53 31.83
CA SER A 307 -8.67 -23.01 30.43
C SER A 307 -8.91 -24.51 30.25
N ASN A 308 -8.81 -25.32 31.32
CA ASN A 308 -8.84 -26.79 31.24
C ASN A 308 -9.99 -27.37 32.09
N LEU A 309 -11.12 -26.67 32.18
CA LEU A 309 -12.25 -27.03 33.03
C LEU A 309 -13.42 -27.58 32.19
N LEU A 310 -13.88 -28.78 32.55
CA LEU A 310 -15.09 -29.41 32.05
C LEU A 310 -16.18 -29.35 33.12
N SER A 311 -17.35 -28.83 32.76
CA SER A 311 -18.50 -28.74 33.65
C SER A 311 -19.57 -29.75 33.23
N LEU A 312 -19.82 -30.76 34.07
CA LEU A 312 -20.83 -31.80 33.85
C LEU A 312 -22.16 -31.40 34.50
N TYR A 313 -23.20 -31.26 33.69
CA TYR A 313 -24.56 -30.95 34.13
C TYR A 313 -25.51 -32.13 33.88
N PRO A 314 -26.53 -32.33 34.75
CA PRO A 314 -27.68 -33.13 34.40
C PRO A 314 -28.49 -32.40 33.33
N ALA A 315 -28.79 -33.05 32.21
CA ALA A 315 -29.62 -32.50 31.16
C ALA A 315 -31.06 -32.33 31.70
N SER A 316 -31.59 -31.11 31.58
CA SER A 316 -33.00 -30.86 31.86
C SER A 316 -33.86 -31.55 30.81
N ARG A 317 -34.66 -32.54 31.20
CA ARG A 317 -35.72 -33.06 30.32
C ARG A 317 -36.80 -31.99 30.16
N SER A 318 -36.74 -31.22 29.08
CA SER A 318 -37.92 -30.56 28.53
C SER A 318 -38.39 -31.39 27.35
N ARG A 319 -39.54 -32.06 27.48
CA ARG A 319 -40.25 -32.67 26.35
C ARG A 319 -41.63 -32.03 26.31
N GLY A 320 -41.88 -31.16 25.33
CA GLY A 320 -43.20 -30.56 25.09
C GLY A 320 -43.63 -29.46 26.08
N GLY A 321 -42.69 -28.71 26.66
CA GLY A 321 -43.02 -27.51 27.46
C GLY A 321 -43.59 -27.80 28.87
N VAL A 322 -43.67 -29.05 29.30
CA VAL A 322 -44.07 -29.42 30.67
C VAL A 322 -42.86 -30.01 31.40
N SER A 323 -42.45 -29.35 32.49
CA SER A 323 -41.42 -29.84 33.40
C SER A 323 -41.92 -31.13 34.08
N GLN A 324 -41.28 -32.27 33.81
CA GLN A 324 -41.66 -33.51 34.48
C GLN A 324 -41.33 -33.46 35.98
N ALA A 325 -42.12 -34.16 36.78
CA ALA A 325 -42.05 -34.16 38.24
C ALA A 325 -40.62 -34.40 38.78
N ARG A 326 -40.35 -33.77 39.93
CA ARG A 326 -39.08 -33.63 40.68
C ARG A 326 -38.25 -34.92 40.88
N GLY A 327 -38.80 -36.11 40.61
CA GLY A 327 -38.14 -37.42 40.72
C GLY A 327 -37.67 -38.06 39.41
N SER A 328 -37.81 -37.40 38.25
CA SER A 328 -37.53 -37.98 36.92
C SER A 328 -36.24 -37.48 36.23
N VAL A 329 -35.50 -36.57 36.86
CA VAL A 329 -34.22 -36.03 36.37
C VAL A 329 -33.08 -36.94 36.81
N SER A 330 -32.18 -37.33 35.91
CA SER A 330 -30.95 -38.03 36.27
C SER A 330 -30.10 -37.10 37.14
N ARG A 331 -29.93 -37.43 38.42
CA ARG A 331 -29.24 -36.58 39.40
C ARG A 331 -27.78 -36.97 39.50
N LEU A 332 -26.89 -35.99 39.64
CA LEU A 332 -25.48 -36.23 39.94
C LEU A 332 -25.31 -36.47 41.44
N THR A 333 -24.42 -37.39 41.81
CA THR A 333 -24.13 -37.71 43.21
C THR A 333 -22.64 -37.52 43.53
N GLU A 334 -22.30 -37.39 44.82
CA GLU A 334 -20.90 -37.34 45.28
C GLU A 334 -20.13 -38.62 44.88
N GLN A 335 -20.82 -39.76 44.79
CA GLN A 335 -20.25 -41.01 44.29
C GLN A 335 -19.86 -40.95 42.81
N ASP A 336 -20.59 -40.17 42.01
CA ASP A 336 -20.24 -39.95 40.60
C ASP A 336 -18.97 -39.10 40.50
N ALA A 337 -18.86 -38.03 41.30
CA ALA A 337 -17.66 -37.22 41.37
C ALA A 337 -16.42 -38.03 41.79
N GLN A 338 -16.58 -38.95 42.74
CA GLN A 338 -15.47 -39.82 43.17
C GLN A 338 -15.09 -40.87 42.12
N ALA A 339 -16.07 -41.41 41.38
CA ALA A 339 -15.80 -42.30 40.25
C ALA A 339 -15.07 -41.56 39.13
N LEU A 340 -15.52 -40.35 38.78
CA LEU A 340 -14.88 -39.50 37.78
C LEU A 340 -13.42 -39.18 38.13
N ARG A 341 -13.13 -39.01 39.44
CA ARG A 341 -11.78 -38.76 39.94
C ARG A 341 -10.84 -39.97 39.84
N THR A 342 -11.37 -41.19 39.86
CA THR A 342 -10.56 -42.43 40.00
C THR A 342 -10.53 -43.26 38.73
N GLU A 343 -11.59 -43.25 37.93
CA GLU A 343 -11.74 -44.08 36.73
C GLU A 343 -11.35 -43.35 35.43
N ILE A 344 -11.37 -42.02 35.40
CA ILE A 344 -11.03 -41.23 34.20
C ILE A 344 -9.55 -40.83 34.25
N GLN A 345 -8.80 -41.23 33.22
CA GLN A 345 -7.41 -40.79 33.04
C GLN A 345 -7.37 -39.30 32.70
N HIS A 346 -6.28 -38.61 33.08
CA HIS A 346 -6.05 -37.18 32.79
C HIS A 346 -6.91 -36.17 33.59
N VAL A 347 -7.88 -36.62 34.40
CA VAL A 347 -8.59 -35.76 35.35
C VAL A 347 -7.75 -35.58 36.62
N VAL A 348 -7.29 -34.36 36.88
CA VAL A 348 -6.41 -34.02 38.01
C VAL A 348 -7.22 -33.63 39.25
N ARG A 349 -8.29 -32.84 39.07
CA ARG A 349 -9.16 -32.37 40.15
C ARG A 349 -10.61 -32.52 39.78
N VAL A 350 -11.43 -32.79 40.79
CA VAL A 350 -12.89 -32.86 40.67
C VAL A 350 -13.48 -32.12 41.85
N SER A 351 -14.43 -31.24 41.58
CA SER A 351 -15.21 -30.53 42.60
C SER A 351 -16.68 -30.67 42.28
N SER A 352 -17.47 -31.10 43.26
CA SER A 352 -18.91 -31.06 43.13
C SER A 352 -19.45 -29.72 43.63
N GLU A 353 -20.56 -29.28 43.04
CA GLU A 353 -21.19 -28.02 43.36
C GLU A 353 -22.69 -28.20 43.58
N LEU A 354 -23.19 -27.48 44.58
CA LEU A 354 -24.59 -27.34 44.89
C LEU A 354 -24.85 -25.90 45.27
N ASP A 355 -25.76 -25.21 44.58
CA ASP A 355 -26.05 -23.83 44.88
C ASP A 355 -27.53 -23.57 45.17
N SER A 356 -27.77 -22.51 45.93
CA SER A 356 -29.12 -21.97 46.14
C SER A 356 -29.03 -20.52 46.53
N ASN A 357 -29.98 -19.72 46.06
CA ASN A 357 -30.17 -18.37 46.58
C ASN A 357 -30.65 -18.45 48.02
N CYS A 358 -29.98 -17.74 48.92
CA CYS A 358 -30.29 -17.72 50.34
C CYS A 358 -30.33 -16.32 50.90
N GLN A 359 -31.19 -16.14 51.90
CA GLN A 359 -31.21 -14.95 52.70
C GLN A 359 -30.13 -15.03 53.79
N VAL A 360 -29.27 -14.01 53.83
CA VAL A 360 -28.13 -13.91 54.73
C VAL A 360 -28.28 -12.66 55.60
N LYS A 361 -28.14 -12.85 56.92
CA LYS A 361 -28.35 -11.80 57.92
C LYS A 361 -27.14 -11.61 58.83
N VAL A 362 -26.76 -10.36 59.03
CA VAL A 362 -25.72 -9.91 59.98
C VAL A 362 -26.25 -8.72 60.75
N GLY A 363 -26.43 -8.85 62.07
CA GLY A 363 -27.07 -7.82 62.88
C GLY A 363 -28.46 -7.42 62.34
N ASN A 364 -28.60 -6.16 61.95
CA ASN A 364 -29.83 -5.60 61.35
C ASN A 364 -29.82 -5.59 59.81
N LYS A 365 -28.70 -5.99 59.18
CA LYS A 365 -28.56 -6.03 57.72
C LYS A 365 -28.97 -7.39 57.17
N ASN A 366 -29.57 -7.37 55.99
CA ASN A 366 -30.13 -8.54 55.33
C ASN A 366 -29.91 -8.46 53.83
N TRP A 367 -29.40 -9.52 53.23
CA TRP A 367 -29.05 -9.58 51.80
C TRP A 367 -29.42 -10.95 51.23
N ASN A 368 -29.85 -10.99 49.97
CA ASN A 368 -30.13 -12.24 49.26
C ASN A 368 -29.00 -12.50 48.27
N THR A 369 -28.28 -13.59 48.45
CA THR A 369 -27.07 -13.91 47.68
C THR A 369 -27.03 -15.39 47.35
N ARG A 370 -26.19 -15.76 46.38
CA ARG A 370 -25.99 -17.15 46.00
C ARG A 370 -25.06 -17.83 47.00
N VAL A 371 -25.51 -18.93 47.59
CA VAL A 371 -24.69 -19.75 48.48
C VAL A 371 -24.34 -21.03 47.74
N GLU A 372 -23.05 -21.31 47.58
CA GLU A 372 -22.55 -22.51 46.92
C GLU A 372 -21.83 -23.42 47.91
N GLY A 373 -22.25 -24.68 47.95
CA GLY A 373 -21.52 -25.77 48.58
C GLY A 373 -20.51 -26.35 47.60
N VAL A 374 -19.22 -26.27 47.95
CA VAL A 374 -18.12 -26.71 47.07
C VAL A 374 -17.09 -27.57 47.81
N ASP A 375 -16.32 -28.36 47.05
CA ASP A 375 -15.19 -29.12 47.58
C ASP A 375 -13.94 -28.22 47.76
N PRO A 376 -12.97 -28.61 48.61
CA PRO A 376 -11.73 -27.84 48.79
C PRO A 376 -10.94 -27.62 47.49
N ASP A 377 -11.02 -28.56 46.55
CA ASP A 377 -10.33 -28.46 45.26
C ASP A 377 -10.85 -27.30 44.39
N TYR A 378 -12.03 -26.77 44.70
CA TYR A 378 -12.64 -25.62 44.02
C TYR A 378 -11.78 -24.37 44.07
N GLU A 379 -11.02 -24.18 45.16
CA GLU A 379 -10.10 -23.06 45.38
C GLU A 379 -9.15 -22.88 44.19
N HIS A 380 -8.44 -23.94 43.79
CA HIS A 380 -7.48 -23.87 42.70
C HIS A 380 -8.12 -24.04 41.33
N MET A 381 -9.24 -24.77 41.22
CA MET A 381 -9.92 -24.99 39.94
C MET A 381 -10.50 -23.71 39.34
N ARG A 382 -11.03 -22.81 40.19
CA ARG A 382 -11.67 -21.55 39.77
C ARG A 382 -10.87 -20.30 40.20
N SER A 383 -9.66 -20.49 40.73
CA SER A 383 -8.79 -19.42 41.26
C SER A 383 -9.51 -18.55 42.29
N TYR A 384 -10.10 -19.18 43.31
CA TYR A 384 -10.81 -18.56 44.45
C TYR A 384 -9.95 -18.50 45.72
N GLU A 385 -8.63 -18.51 45.58
CA GLU A 385 -7.69 -18.32 46.69
C GLU A 385 -8.03 -17.01 47.44
N PRO A 386 -8.43 -17.08 48.72
CA PRO A 386 -8.94 -15.92 49.44
C PRO A 386 -7.88 -14.83 49.60
N VAL A 387 -8.26 -13.58 49.32
CA VAL A 387 -7.36 -12.41 49.52
C VAL A 387 -7.09 -12.18 51.00
N ILE A 388 -8.11 -12.46 51.83
CA ILE A 388 -8.06 -12.31 53.28
C ILE A 388 -8.58 -13.60 53.91
N GLY A 389 -7.88 -14.12 54.91
CA GLY A 389 -8.27 -15.33 55.63
C GLY A 389 -7.74 -16.60 54.96
N ARG A 390 -8.55 -17.65 54.92
CA ARG A 390 -8.19 -18.95 54.33
C ARG A 390 -9.38 -19.68 53.74
N PHE A 391 -9.12 -20.62 52.84
CA PHE A 391 -10.12 -21.58 52.39
C PHE A 391 -10.38 -22.67 53.46
N PHE A 392 -11.51 -23.36 53.36
CA PHE A 392 -11.81 -24.47 54.26
C PHE A 392 -11.06 -25.74 53.84
N THR A 393 -10.69 -26.55 54.83
CA THR A 393 -9.94 -27.79 54.62
C THR A 393 -10.85 -28.98 54.29
N ARG A 394 -10.27 -30.06 53.75
CA ARG A 394 -10.99 -31.31 53.51
C ARG A 394 -11.58 -31.91 54.78
N GLU A 395 -10.87 -31.78 55.91
CA GLU A 395 -11.36 -32.25 57.21
C GLU A 395 -12.57 -31.45 57.69
N GLU A 396 -12.55 -30.13 57.55
CA GLU A 396 -13.71 -29.26 57.85
C GLU A 396 -14.93 -29.59 56.97
N GLY A 397 -14.71 -29.99 55.71
CA GLY A 397 -15.75 -30.51 54.84
C GLY A 397 -16.38 -31.80 55.39
N ILE A 398 -15.57 -32.80 55.72
CA ILE A 398 -16.02 -34.09 56.25
C ILE A 398 -16.75 -33.93 57.59
N GLN A 399 -16.25 -33.06 58.47
CA GLN A 399 -16.87 -32.75 59.77
C GLN A 399 -18.12 -31.86 59.64
N ARG A 400 -18.44 -31.39 58.43
CA ARG A 400 -19.55 -30.48 58.12
C ARG A 400 -19.46 -29.19 58.94
N ALA A 401 -18.26 -28.63 59.03
CA ALA A 401 -18.00 -27.39 59.73
C ALA A 401 -18.87 -26.26 59.16
N ARG A 402 -19.40 -25.39 60.04
CA ARG A 402 -20.22 -24.24 59.66
C ARG A 402 -19.33 -23.03 59.44
N VAL A 403 -18.51 -23.10 58.40
CA VAL A 403 -17.62 -22.04 57.96
C VAL A 403 -18.06 -21.52 56.60
N ALA A 404 -17.77 -20.25 56.32
CA ALA A 404 -18.14 -19.60 55.07
C ALA A 404 -17.02 -18.68 54.57
N LEU A 405 -16.90 -18.57 53.25
CA LEU A 405 -16.17 -17.50 52.57
C LEU A 405 -17.16 -16.60 51.85
N ILE A 406 -16.89 -15.30 51.83
CA ILE A 406 -17.79 -14.31 51.22
C ILE A 406 -17.12 -13.60 50.05
N GLY A 407 -17.90 -13.31 49.00
CA GLY A 407 -17.49 -12.44 47.91
C GLY A 407 -17.56 -10.96 48.28
N LEU A 408 -17.02 -10.10 47.41
CA LEU A 408 -16.87 -8.67 47.68
C LEU A 408 -18.20 -7.92 47.74
N THR A 409 -19.21 -8.33 46.98
CA THR A 409 -20.54 -7.71 47.05
C THR A 409 -21.19 -8.00 48.41
N VAL A 410 -21.12 -9.26 48.86
CA VAL A 410 -21.62 -9.66 50.18
C VAL A 410 -20.88 -8.93 51.31
N LEU A 411 -19.56 -8.77 51.19
CA LEU A 411 -18.76 -7.97 52.11
C LEU A 411 -19.26 -6.53 52.20
N ARG A 412 -19.40 -5.86 51.06
CA ARG A 412 -19.82 -4.46 50.99
C ARG A 412 -21.21 -4.25 51.59
N GLU A 413 -22.17 -5.09 51.23
CA GLU A 413 -23.56 -4.96 51.68
C GLU A 413 -23.71 -5.28 53.16
N LEU A 414 -23.16 -6.41 53.63
CA LEU A 414 -23.39 -6.89 54.99
C LEU A 414 -22.41 -6.34 56.03
N PHE A 415 -21.16 -6.04 55.67
CA PHE A 415 -20.12 -5.62 56.62
C PHE A 415 -19.62 -4.19 56.41
N GLY A 416 -19.70 -3.64 55.19
CA GLY A 416 -19.12 -2.34 54.87
C GLY A 416 -17.59 -2.37 55.04
N ASP A 417 -17.05 -1.47 55.87
CA ASP A 417 -15.61 -1.39 56.16
C ASP A 417 -15.16 -2.30 57.34
N LEU A 418 -16.06 -3.09 57.92
CA LEU A 418 -15.74 -3.98 59.03
C LEU A 418 -15.01 -5.24 58.55
N ASN A 419 -14.01 -5.70 59.32
CA ASN A 419 -13.34 -6.97 59.06
C ASN A 419 -14.32 -8.14 59.25
N PRO A 420 -14.63 -8.92 58.19
CA PRO A 420 -15.63 -9.98 58.26
C PRO A 420 -15.07 -11.27 58.90
N VAL A 421 -13.75 -11.47 58.91
CA VAL A 421 -13.14 -12.74 59.33
C VAL A 421 -13.33 -12.95 60.83
N GLY A 422 -13.79 -14.13 61.21
CA GLY A 422 -14.15 -14.51 62.57
C GLY A 422 -15.58 -14.11 62.98
N GLN A 423 -16.28 -13.30 62.19
CA GLN A 423 -17.66 -12.93 62.49
C GLN A 423 -18.65 -14.03 62.08
N VAL A 424 -19.83 -14.01 62.73
CA VAL A 424 -20.90 -14.98 62.47
C VAL A 424 -21.96 -14.37 61.57
N ILE A 425 -22.26 -15.05 60.47
CA ILE A 425 -23.37 -14.75 59.57
C ILE A 425 -24.48 -15.79 59.72
N LYS A 426 -25.74 -15.39 59.54
CA LYS A 426 -26.88 -16.32 59.53
C LYS A 426 -27.36 -16.55 58.11
N ILE A 427 -27.17 -17.77 57.60
CA ILE A 427 -27.65 -18.22 56.28
C ILE A 427 -28.86 -19.15 56.53
N ASN A 428 -30.04 -18.79 56.02
CA ASN A 428 -31.29 -19.54 56.27
C ASN A 428 -31.49 -19.95 57.75
N ARG A 429 -31.28 -18.97 58.66
CA ARG A 429 -31.38 -19.12 60.14
C ARG A 429 -30.28 -19.96 60.79
N GLN A 430 -29.36 -20.54 60.01
CA GLN A 430 -28.21 -21.27 60.53
C GLN A 430 -26.98 -20.37 60.63
N SER A 431 -26.25 -20.45 61.75
CA SER A 431 -25.05 -19.63 62.00
C SER A 431 -23.80 -20.26 61.38
N PHE A 432 -23.02 -19.45 60.65
CA PHE A 432 -21.73 -19.79 60.03
C PHE A 432 -20.67 -18.75 60.41
N THR A 433 -19.44 -19.19 60.62
CA THR A 433 -18.30 -18.30 60.87
C THR A 433 -17.60 -17.97 59.55
N VAL A 434 -17.39 -16.68 59.27
CA VAL A 434 -16.63 -16.26 58.09
C VAL A 434 -15.15 -16.49 58.32
N ILE A 435 -14.51 -17.22 57.43
CA ILE A 435 -13.08 -17.58 57.53
C ILE A 435 -12.22 -16.94 56.44
N GLY A 436 -12.83 -16.32 55.44
CA GLY A 436 -12.10 -15.60 54.40
C GLY A 436 -12.98 -14.80 53.43
N VAL A 437 -12.32 -13.98 52.62
CA VAL A 437 -12.91 -13.13 51.58
C VAL A 437 -12.33 -13.52 50.22
N LEU A 438 -13.21 -13.75 49.25
CA LEU A 438 -12.84 -14.19 47.90
C LEU A 438 -12.25 -13.03 47.08
N PRO A 439 -11.39 -13.33 46.09
CA PRO A 439 -10.84 -12.32 45.17
C PRO A 439 -11.93 -11.75 44.25
N GLU A 440 -11.71 -10.51 43.79
CA GLU A 440 -12.58 -9.86 42.80
C GLU A 440 -12.57 -10.63 41.49
N LYS A 441 -13.75 -11.10 41.06
CA LYS A 441 -13.98 -11.66 39.73
C LYS A 441 -14.66 -10.64 38.82
N GLY A 442 -15.31 -9.63 39.40
CA GLY A 442 -16.03 -8.59 38.69
C GLY A 442 -17.39 -9.07 38.16
N SER A 443 -18.20 -8.12 37.74
CA SER A 443 -19.49 -8.39 37.11
C SER A 443 -19.33 -8.56 35.59
N SER A 444 -20.02 -9.55 35.02
CA SER A 444 -20.06 -9.76 33.58
C SER A 444 -21.52 -9.65 33.12
N GLY A 445 -21.84 -8.58 32.39
CA GLY A 445 -23.20 -8.30 31.92
C GLY A 445 -24.18 -8.13 33.08
N PHE A 446 -25.26 -8.91 33.08
CA PHE A 446 -26.32 -8.86 34.10
C PHE A 446 -26.06 -9.71 35.35
N ARG A 447 -24.89 -10.38 35.45
CA ARG A 447 -24.56 -11.27 36.57
C ARG A 447 -23.36 -10.74 37.36
N ASP A 448 -23.53 -10.61 38.67
CA ASP A 448 -22.47 -10.30 39.61
C ASP A 448 -21.80 -11.60 40.07
N ASN A 449 -20.51 -11.79 39.77
CA ASN A 449 -19.76 -12.97 40.20
C ASN A 449 -19.15 -12.79 41.60
N ASP A 450 -19.26 -11.60 42.19
CA ASP A 450 -18.79 -11.27 43.53
C ASP A 450 -19.93 -11.33 44.57
N ASP A 451 -21.19 -11.53 44.14
CA ASP A 451 -22.36 -11.76 45.01
C ASP A 451 -22.55 -13.26 45.29
N ILE A 452 -21.62 -13.81 46.08
CA ILE A 452 -21.54 -15.24 46.38
C ILE A 452 -21.04 -15.51 47.80
N ILE A 453 -21.47 -16.63 48.38
CA ILE A 453 -20.90 -17.22 49.60
C ILE A 453 -20.54 -18.68 49.34
N LEU A 454 -19.30 -19.07 49.63
CA LEU A 454 -18.85 -20.46 49.54
C LEU A 454 -18.89 -21.12 50.93
N ILE A 455 -19.43 -22.32 50.99
CA ILE A 455 -19.44 -23.20 52.18
C ILE A 455 -18.96 -24.60 51.79
N PRO A 456 -18.52 -25.43 52.76
CA PRO A 456 -18.17 -26.81 52.44
C PRO A 456 -19.36 -27.58 51.88
N LEU A 457 -19.15 -28.35 50.81
CA LEU A 457 -20.19 -29.10 50.09
C LEU A 457 -21.09 -29.91 51.02
N GLN A 458 -20.50 -30.73 51.90
CA GLN A 458 -21.28 -31.57 52.82
C GLN A 458 -22.08 -30.75 53.86
N THR A 459 -21.59 -29.56 54.22
CA THR A 459 -22.35 -28.60 55.04
C THR A 459 -23.55 -28.07 54.26
N GLY A 460 -23.35 -27.69 52.99
CA GLY A 460 -24.44 -27.31 52.09
C GLY A 460 -25.50 -28.41 51.95
N MET A 461 -25.09 -29.61 51.55
CA MET A 461 -25.98 -30.75 51.32
C MET A 461 -26.78 -31.16 52.56
N TYR A 462 -26.11 -31.40 53.69
CA TYR A 462 -26.75 -32.03 54.86
C TYR A 462 -27.21 -31.05 55.94
N ARG A 463 -26.65 -29.84 56.02
CA ARG A 463 -26.98 -28.87 57.08
C ARG A 463 -27.79 -27.68 56.59
N LEU A 464 -27.67 -27.28 55.32
CA LEU A 464 -28.33 -26.08 54.81
C LEU A 464 -29.49 -26.39 53.84
N PHE A 465 -29.23 -27.17 52.79
CA PHE A 465 -30.18 -27.41 51.70
C PHE A 465 -31.00 -28.68 51.85
N GLY A 466 -30.47 -29.71 52.51
CA GLY A 466 -31.15 -31.00 52.71
C GLY A 466 -31.18 -31.87 51.45
N GLU A 467 -30.30 -31.61 50.47
CA GLU A 467 -30.25 -32.33 49.21
C GLU A 467 -29.21 -33.46 49.22
N LYS A 468 -29.54 -34.57 48.53
CA LYS A 468 -28.65 -35.75 48.37
C LYS A 468 -27.96 -35.82 47.02
N TYR A 469 -28.07 -34.76 46.22
CA TYR A 469 -27.50 -34.67 44.89
C TYR A 469 -26.74 -33.35 44.74
N VAL A 470 -25.92 -33.30 43.72
CA VAL A 470 -25.16 -32.12 43.32
C VAL A 470 -25.72 -31.60 42.00
N GLU A 471 -25.64 -30.30 41.78
CA GLU A 471 -26.18 -29.64 40.58
C GLU A 471 -25.21 -29.71 39.41
N ARG A 472 -23.92 -29.71 39.71
CA ARG A 472 -22.84 -29.81 38.72
C ARG A 472 -21.63 -30.50 39.34
N ILE A 473 -20.84 -31.14 38.48
CA ILE A 473 -19.49 -31.60 38.80
C ILE A 473 -18.53 -30.89 37.84
N ASP A 474 -17.60 -30.12 38.39
CA ASP A 474 -16.49 -29.54 37.64
C ASP A 474 -15.29 -30.50 37.68
N LEU A 475 -14.62 -30.65 36.55
CA LEU A 475 -13.43 -31.48 36.38
C LEU A 475 -12.32 -30.65 35.74
N GLN A 476 -11.10 -30.77 36.26
CA GLN A 476 -9.91 -30.16 35.67
C GLN A 476 -9.06 -31.25 34.99
N VAL A 477 -8.78 -31.05 33.71
CA VAL A 477 -7.92 -31.93 32.91
C VAL A 477 -6.47 -31.43 32.97
N ASP A 478 -5.51 -32.35 32.94
CA ASP A 478 -4.07 -32.05 33.00
C ASP A 478 -3.60 -31.15 31.84
N ASP A 479 -4.04 -31.44 30.63
CA ASP A 479 -3.64 -30.76 29.40
C ASP A 479 -4.84 -30.50 28.46
N ALA A 480 -4.79 -29.39 27.73
CA ALA A 480 -5.85 -29.00 26.80
C ALA A 480 -6.04 -30.03 25.66
N SER A 481 -4.98 -30.73 25.24
CA SER A 481 -5.04 -31.77 24.21
C SER A 481 -5.85 -33.01 24.61
N ASN A 482 -6.02 -33.25 25.93
CA ASN A 482 -6.77 -34.39 26.45
C ASN A 482 -8.26 -34.09 26.67
N MET A 483 -8.71 -32.85 26.43
CA MET A 483 -10.08 -32.41 26.75
C MET A 483 -11.16 -33.20 26.01
N GLU A 484 -11.01 -33.42 24.70
CA GLU A 484 -11.99 -34.18 23.91
C GLU A 484 -12.09 -35.64 24.35
N ARG A 485 -10.93 -36.26 24.63
CA ARG A 485 -10.88 -37.64 25.12
C ARG A 485 -11.50 -37.76 26.50
N ALA A 486 -11.15 -36.86 27.42
CA ALA A 486 -11.74 -36.81 28.75
C ALA A 486 -13.26 -36.62 28.69
N GLN A 487 -13.76 -35.75 27.80
CA GLN A 487 -15.20 -35.54 27.59
C GLN A 487 -15.91 -36.84 27.15
N ALA A 488 -15.34 -37.58 26.20
CA ALA A 488 -15.89 -38.86 25.75
C ALA A 488 -15.91 -39.91 26.87
N ASP A 489 -14.80 -40.02 27.60
CA ASP A 489 -14.65 -40.99 28.69
C ASP A 489 -15.61 -40.67 29.87
N ILE A 490 -15.79 -39.40 30.22
CA ILE A 490 -16.75 -38.94 31.23
C ILE A 490 -18.17 -39.34 30.83
N LEU A 491 -18.59 -39.04 29.60
CA LEU A 491 -19.94 -39.38 29.14
C LEU A 491 -20.18 -40.89 29.11
N ALA A 492 -19.17 -41.68 28.70
CA ALA A 492 -19.24 -43.13 28.70
C ALA A 492 -19.35 -43.71 30.12
N LEU A 493 -18.57 -43.21 31.07
CA LEU A 493 -18.64 -43.63 32.47
C LEU A 493 -20.00 -43.28 33.09
N MET A 494 -20.49 -42.07 32.86
CA MET A 494 -21.78 -41.62 33.37
C MET A 494 -22.94 -42.43 32.75
N ALA A 495 -22.87 -42.76 31.46
CA ALA A 495 -23.83 -43.65 30.79
C ALA A 495 -23.88 -45.04 31.46
N LYS A 496 -22.71 -45.62 31.74
CA LYS A 496 -22.58 -46.93 32.39
C LYS A 496 -23.12 -46.92 33.82
N ARG A 497 -22.74 -45.94 34.64
CA ARG A 497 -23.13 -45.85 36.06
C ARG A 497 -24.62 -45.61 36.25
N HIS A 498 -25.22 -44.77 35.42
CA HIS A 498 -26.66 -44.45 35.49
C HIS A 498 -27.55 -45.40 34.69
N ARG A 499 -26.98 -46.51 34.18
CA ARG A 499 -27.68 -47.56 33.42
C ARG A 499 -28.50 -46.99 32.25
N ILE A 500 -27.92 -46.00 31.57
CA ILE A 500 -28.51 -45.38 30.39
C ILE A 500 -28.24 -46.34 29.24
N GLY A 501 -29.27 -47.05 28.76
CA GLY A 501 -29.18 -47.90 27.57
C GLY A 501 -29.04 -47.07 26.28
N ASN A 502 -29.67 -47.49 25.17
CA ASN A 502 -29.71 -46.73 23.90
C ASN A 502 -30.55 -45.42 23.94
N ARG A 503 -30.75 -44.82 25.12
CA ARG A 503 -31.48 -43.56 25.28
C ARG A 503 -30.51 -42.39 25.12
N GLU A 504 -31.02 -41.23 24.71
CA GLU A 504 -30.23 -39.99 24.70
C GLU A 504 -29.57 -39.76 26.06
N ASN A 505 -28.29 -39.40 26.05
CA ASN A 505 -27.50 -39.22 27.26
C ASN A 505 -28.09 -38.03 28.08
N PRO A 506 -28.57 -38.26 29.32
CA PRO A 506 -29.16 -37.22 30.16
C PRO A 506 -28.09 -36.36 30.84
N PHE A 507 -26.85 -36.36 30.34
CA PHE A 507 -25.77 -35.53 30.84
C PHE A 507 -25.18 -34.71 29.70
N SER A 508 -24.84 -33.46 30.00
CA SER A 508 -24.19 -32.55 29.07
C SER A 508 -22.92 -32.00 29.70
N ILE A 509 -21.84 -31.98 28.94
CA ILE A 509 -20.58 -31.37 29.35
C ILE A 509 -20.48 -30.03 28.64
N ARG A 510 -20.06 -28.99 29.38
CA ARG A 510 -19.68 -27.70 28.80
C ARG A 510 -18.18 -27.50 28.97
N ASN A 511 -17.53 -27.11 27.90
CA ASN A 511 -16.12 -26.75 27.88
C ASN A 511 -15.98 -25.23 27.64
N LEU A 512 -15.08 -24.57 28.34
CA LEU A 512 -14.75 -23.17 28.09
C LEU A 512 -14.11 -22.96 26.71
N ALA A 513 -13.43 -23.97 26.14
CA ALA A 513 -12.80 -23.89 24.82
C ALA A 513 -13.81 -23.62 23.69
N GLU A 514 -15.00 -24.22 23.72
CA GLU A 514 -16.05 -23.93 22.72
C GLU A 514 -16.50 -22.46 22.75
N ILE A 515 -16.49 -21.84 23.94
CA ILE A 515 -16.78 -20.41 24.11
C ILE A 515 -15.62 -19.58 23.54
N GLN A 516 -14.38 -19.98 23.78
CA GLN A 516 -13.20 -19.32 23.20
C GLN A 516 -13.22 -19.37 21.68
N ASP A 517 -13.54 -20.51 21.08
CA ASP A 517 -13.64 -20.68 19.63
C ASP A 517 -14.76 -19.82 19.03
N THR A 518 -15.91 -19.77 19.69
CA THR A 518 -17.04 -18.94 19.26
C THR A 518 -16.67 -17.45 19.31
N VAL A 519 -16.05 -16.99 20.40
CA VAL A 519 -15.54 -15.62 20.53
C VAL A 519 -14.50 -15.31 19.47
N ALA A 520 -13.56 -16.21 19.23
CA ALA A 520 -12.53 -16.03 18.21
C ALA A 520 -13.13 -15.94 16.80
N ALA A 521 -14.13 -16.77 16.49
CA ALA A 521 -14.86 -16.74 15.23
C ALA A 521 -15.66 -15.44 15.04
N THR A 522 -16.38 -14.99 16.08
CA THR A 522 -17.08 -13.70 16.05
C THR A 522 -16.11 -12.53 15.90
N GLY A 523 -14.99 -12.54 16.63
CA GLY A 523 -13.93 -11.53 16.52
C GLY A 523 -13.32 -11.47 15.12
N LYS A 524 -13.04 -12.63 14.50
CA LYS A 524 -12.58 -12.71 13.11
C LYS A 524 -13.58 -12.11 12.13
N THR A 525 -14.88 -12.35 12.35
CA THR A 525 -15.96 -11.83 11.50
C THR A 525 -16.04 -10.30 11.58
N LEU A 526 -16.00 -9.74 12.80
CA LEU A 526 -15.95 -8.30 13.01
C LEU A 526 -14.70 -7.67 12.39
N SER A 527 -13.54 -8.31 12.56
CA SER A 527 -12.28 -7.86 11.94
C SER A 527 -12.37 -7.83 10.41
N LEU A 528 -13.02 -8.82 9.79
CA LEU A 528 -13.18 -8.87 8.33
C LEU A 528 -14.10 -7.75 7.83
N LEU A 529 -15.19 -7.47 8.54
CA LEU A 529 -16.11 -6.37 8.20
C LEU A 529 -15.40 -5.00 8.28
N LEU A 530 -14.69 -4.74 9.38
CA LEU A 530 -13.94 -3.49 9.56
C LEU A 530 -12.81 -3.35 8.53
N SER A 531 -12.08 -4.43 8.26
CA SER A 531 -11.03 -4.47 7.25
C SER A 531 -11.58 -4.19 5.84
N SER A 532 -12.79 -4.67 5.53
CA SER A 532 -13.45 -4.40 4.24
C SER A 532 -13.76 -2.92 4.05
N ILE A 533 -14.27 -2.25 5.09
CA ILE A 533 -14.54 -0.80 5.06
C ILE A 533 -13.23 -0.02 4.88
N ALA A 534 -12.19 -0.39 5.62
CA ALA A 534 -10.88 0.25 5.51
C ALA A 534 -10.25 0.04 4.12
N THR A 535 -10.42 -1.15 3.53
CA THR A 535 -9.99 -1.48 2.17
C THR A 535 -10.70 -0.61 1.13
N ILE A 536 -12.02 -0.43 1.25
CA ILE A 536 -12.79 0.45 0.36
C ILE A 536 -12.30 1.90 0.45
N ALA A 537 -12.06 2.41 1.66
CA ALA A 537 -11.52 3.76 1.86
C ALA A 537 -10.16 3.95 1.15
N LEU A 538 -9.32 2.93 1.17
CA LEU A 538 -8.01 2.95 0.52
C LEU A 538 -8.11 2.89 -1.01
N ILE A 539 -9.07 2.12 -1.56
CA ILE A 539 -9.39 2.10 -2.99
C ILE A 539 -9.85 3.49 -3.46
N VAL A 540 -10.73 4.16 -2.70
CA VAL A 540 -11.17 5.53 -3.00
C VAL A 540 -9.97 6.50 -3.00
N GLY A 541 -9.04 6.35 -2.05
CA GLY A 541 -7.78 7.08 -2.06
C GLY A 541 -6.92 6.82 -3.31
N GLY A 542 -6.86 5.56 -3.76
CA GLY A 542 -6.18 5.17 -4.99
C GLY A 542 -6.78 5.81 -6.25
N ILE A 543 -8.11 5.86 -6.36
CA ILE A 543 -8.81 6.56 -7.46
C ILE A 543 -8.43 8.05 -7.47
N GLY A 544 -8.28 8.66 -6.30
CA GLY A 544 -7.79 10.04 -6.17
C GLY A 544 -6.40 10.24 -6.79
N ILE A 545 -5.46 9.32 -6.52
CA ILE A 545 -4.12 9.32 -7.15
C ILE A 545 -4.24 9.23 -8.67
N MET A 546 -5.05 8.30 -9.18
CA MET A 546 -5.23 8.10 -10.62
C MET A 546 -5.72 9.37 -11.32
N ASN A 547 -6.76 10.01 -10.79
CA ASN A 547 -7.36 11.20 -11.39
C ASN A 547 -6.38 12.38 -11.37
N ILE A 548 -5.68 12.58 -10.26
CA ILE A 548 -4.71 13.66 -10.15
C ILE A 548 -3.50 13.43 -11.07
N MET A 549 -3.04 12.18 -11.18
CA MET A 549 -1.99 11.79 -12.11
C MET A 549 -2.42 12.02 -13.56
N LEU A 550 -3.65 11.67 -13.93
CA LEU A 550 -4.20 11.95 -15.25
C LEU A 550 -4.11 13.43 -15.63
N VAL A 551 -4.57 14.30 -14.72
CA VAL A 551 -4.51 15.75 -14.89
C VAL A 551 -3.05 16.21 -15.01
N SER A 552 -2.14 15.60 -14.23
CA SER A 552 -0.72 15.90 -14.34
C SER A 552 -0.10 15.47 -15.66
N VAL A 553 -0.57 14.38 -16.27
CA VAL A 553 -0.13 13.94 -17.59
C VAL A 553 -0.59 14.93 -18.64
N THR A 554 -1.86 15.37 -18.59
CA THR A 554 -2.39 16.33 -19.56
C THR A 554 -1.69 17.68 -19.49
N GLU A 555 -1.42 18.19 -18.29
CA GLU A 555 -0.68 19.46 -18.10
C GLU A 555 0.78 19.41 -18.55
N ARG A 556 1.41 18.23 -18.50
CA ARG A 556 2.83 18.03 -18.85
C ARG A 556 3.01 17.36 -20.20
N THR A 557 1.96 17.29 -21.02
CA THR A 557 1.98 16.65 -22.34
C THR A 557 3.17 17.13 -23.18
N ARG A 558 3.36 18.45 -23.28
CA ARG A 558 4.47 19.04 -24.03
C ARG A 558 5.85 18.70 -23.47
N GLU A 559 6.00 18.63 -22.14
CA GLU A 559 7.25 18.21 -21.51
C GLU A 559 7.57 16.74 -21.80
N ILE A 560 6.55 15.87 -21.80
CA ILE A 560 6.69 14.45 -22.16
C ILE A 560 7.08 14.32 -23.63
N GLY A 561 6.42 15.07 -24.52
CA GLY A 561 6.71 15.12 -25.95
C GLY A 561 8.17 15.49 -26.23
N LEU A 562 8.66 16.55 -25.58
CA LEU A 562 10.06 16.96 -25.66
C LEU A 562 11.02 15.84 -25.21
N ARG A 563 10.77 15.22 -24.06
CA ARG A 563 11.65 14.15 -23.55
C ARG A 563 11.72 12.99 -24.52
N LYS A 564 10.57 12.58 -25.07
CA LYS A 564 10.54 11.52 -26.09
C LYS A 564 11.27 11.96 -27.35
N ALA A 565 11.10 13.20 -27.82
CA ALA A 565 11.82 13.71 -28.98
C ALA A 565 13.34 13.67 -28.79
N LEU A 566 13.83 13.96 -27.57
CA LEU A 566 15.24 13.88 -27.21
C LEU A 566 15.73 12.43 -26.93
N GLY A 567 14.87 11.43 -27.11
CA GLY A 567 15.23 10.02 -27.06
C GLY A 567 14.90 9.27 -25.76
N ALA A 568 14.02 9.83 -24.92
CA ALA A 568 13.44 9.07 -23.81
C ALA A 568 12.62 7.88 -24.32
N ARG A 569 12.82 6.71 -23.71
CA ARG A 569 12.07 5.48 -24.04
C ARG A 569 10.71 5.50 -23.35
N ARG A 570 9.77 4.68 -23.84
CA ARG A 570 8.47 4.49 -23.16
C ARG A 570 8.64 4.05 -21.71
N GLN A 571 9.60 3.16 -21.46
CA GLN A 571 9.90 2.66 -20.12
C GLN A 571 10.39 3.76 -19.17
N ASP A 572 11.17 4.73 -19.68
CA ASP A 572 11.68 5.84 -18.85
C ASP A 572 10.53 6.73 -18.37
N ILE A 573 9.60 7.07 -19.28
CA ILE A 573 8.40 7.86 -18.94
C ILE A 573 7.49 7.07 -18.00
N LEU A 574 7.26 5.79 -18.28
CA LEU A 574 6.44 4.91 -17.44
C LEU A 574 6.98 4.84 -16.00
N LEU A 575 8.28 4.54 -15.86
CA LEU A 575 8.94 4.41 -14.56
C LEU A 575 8.92 5.71 -13.79
N GLN A 576 9.15 6.85 -14.45
CA GLN A 576 9.12 8.15 -13.78
C GLN A 576 7.76 8.43 -13.13
N PHE A 577 6.66 8.26 -13.88
CA PHE A 577 5.31 8.47 -13.35
C PHE A 577 4.94 7.43 -12.29
N LEU A 578 5.34 6.16 -12.47
CA LEU A 578 5.09 5.12 -11.47
C LEU A 578 5.84 5.41 -10.16
N ILE A 579 7.08 5.90 -10.24
CA ILE A 579 7.85 6.35 -9.08
C ILE A 579 7.19 7.56 -8.42
N GLU A 580 6.62 8.52 -9.18
CA GLU A 580 5.84 9.62 -8.60
C GLU A 580 4.64 9.10 -7.78
N ALA A 581 3.86 8.14 -8.30
CA ALA A 581 2.74 7.54 -7.59
C ALA A 581 3.17 6.74 -6.34
N LEU A 582 4.28 6.00 -6.43
CA LEU A 582 4.86 5.27 -5.32
C LEU A 582 5.34 6.19 -4.20
N ILE A 583 6.00 7.31 -4.54
CA ILE A 583 6.45 8.30 -3.55
C ILE A 583 5.25 8.92 -2.83
N ILE A 584 4.20 9.31 -3.58
CA ILE A 584 2.96 9.83 -2.98
C ILE A 584 2.36 8.80 -2.01
N SER A 585 2.28 7.54 -2.43
CA SER A 585 1.69 6.46 -1.64
C SER A 585 2.54 6.16 -0.40
N PHE A 586 3.87 6.15 -0.52
CA PHE A 586 4.79 5.95 0.60
C PHE A 586 4.65 7.05 1.66
N PHE A 587 4.70 8.32 1.27
CA PHE A 587 4.53 9.42 2.22
C PHE A 587 3.12 9.49 2.81
N GLY A 588 2.09 9.23 1.99
CA GLY A 588 0.71 9.09 2.45
C GLY A 588 0.55 7.96 3.47
N GLY A 589 1.19 6.81 3.22
CA GLY A 589 1.21 5.67 4.12
C GLY A 589 1.93 5.94 5.43
N CYS A 590 3.12 6.57 5.39
CA CYS A 590 3.84 7.00 6.60
C CYS A 590 3.01 7.95 7.46
N ALA A 591 2.44 8.97 6.85
CA ALA A 591 1.58 9.93 7.55
C ALA A 591 0.31 9.27 8.09
N GLY A 592 -0.31 8.38 7.31
CA GLY A 592 -1.48 7.61 7.72
C GLY A 592 -1.18 6.68 8.89
N ALA A 593 -0.01 6.05 8.91
CA ALA A 593 0.43 5.22 10.01
C ALA A 593 0.65 6.01 11.30
N GLY A 594 1.27 7.19 11.20
CA GLY A 594 1.40 8.12 12.33
C GLY A 594 0.04 8.54 12.87
N ILE A 595 -0.88 8.96 12.00
CA ILE A 595 -2.24 9.38 12.39
C ILE A 595 -3.04 8.21 12.98
N GLY A 596 -2.97 7.02 12.37
CA GLY A 596 -3.64 5.82 12.87
C GLY A 596 -3.14 5.39 14.25
N ALA A 597 -1.82 5.48 14.48
CA ALA A 597 -1.23 5.20 15.79
C ALA A 597 -1.68 6.24 16.84
N VAL A 598 -1.64 7.53 16.52
CA VAL A 598 -2.12 8.59 17.42
C VAL A 598 -3.61 8.43 17.72
N ALA A 599 -4.44 8.15 16.72
CA ALA A 599 -5.87 7.90 16.90
C ALA A 599 -6.14 6.68 17.80
N SER A 600 -5.33 5.63 17.63
CA SER A 600 -5.38 4.42 18.47
C SER A 600 -5.05 4.71 19.94
N LEU A 601 -3.99 5.48 20.20
CA LEU A 601 -3.60 5.89 21.56
C LEU A 601 -4.64 6.81 22.22
N ILE A 602 -5.25 7.71 21.45
CA ILE A 602 -6.36 8.54 21.95
C ILE A 602 -7.54 7.65 22.32
N MET A 603 -7.86 6.66 21.49
CA MET A 603 -8.98 5.75 21.73
C MET A 603 -8.76 4.89 22.98
N GLU A 604 -7.54 4.41 23.24
CA GLU A 604 -7.19 3.66 24.45
C GLU A 604 -7.57 4.45 25.72
N LYS A 605 -7.26 5.76 25.75
CA LYS A 605 -7.57 6.64 26.88
C LYS A 605 -9.07 6.87 27.10
N PHE A 606 -9.88 6.87 26.03
CA PHE A 606 -11.33 7.12 26.11
C PHE A 606 -12.17 5.86 26.28
N SER A 607 -11.74 4.72 25.73
CA SER A 607 -12.52 3.48 25.70
C SER A 607 -12.21 2.51 26.84
N GLY A 608 -11.07 2.66 27.51
CA GLY A 608 -10.62 1.74 28.56
C GLY A 608 -10.19 0.35 28.05
N TRP A 609 -10.12 0.16 26.73
CA TRP A 609 -9.60 -1.07 26.11
C TRP A 609 -8.13 -0.88 25.73
N ASN A 610 -7.30 -1.88 26.03
CA ASN A 610 -5.91 -1.92 25.61
C ASN A 610 -5.85 -2.00 24.09
N VAL A 611 -5.24 -1.02 23.42
CA VAL A 611 -5.08 -1.04 21.97
C VAL A 611 -3.72 -1.63 21.62
N VAL A 612 -3.71 -2.71 20.84
CA VAL A 612 -2.48 -3.42 20.46
C VAL A 612 -2.12 -3.08 19.02
N ILE A 613 -1.14 -2.20 18.85
CA ILE A 613 -0.58 -1.86 17.54
C ILE A 613 0.46 -2.93 17.17
N SER A 614 0.10 -3.84 16.26
CA SER A 614 1.04 -4.85 15.75
C SER A 614 1.94 -4.27 14.65
N GLN A 615 3.23 -4.63 14.69
CA GLN A 615 4.18 -4.31 13.62
C GLN A 615 3.73 -4.90 12.27
N GLU A 616 3.07 -6.07 12.30
CA GLU A 616 2.52 -6.71 11.11
C GLU A 616 1.43 -5.86 10.45
N SER A 617 0.59 -5.19 11.25
CA SER A 617 -0.47 -4.31 10.73
C SER A 617 0.08 -3.07 10.04
N ILE A 618 1.16 -2.50 10.60
CA ILE A 618 1.86 -1.36 9.99
C ILE A 618 2.49 -1.81 8.66
N LEU A 619 3.21 -2.93 8.64
CA LEU A 619 3.84 -3.46 7.44
C LEU A 619 2.80 -3.80 6.36
N LEU A 620 1.71 -4.46 6.72
CA LEU A 620 0.61 -4.78 5.82
C LEU A 620 0.01 -3.51 5.20
N ALA A 621 -0.23 -2.46 5.99
CA ALA A 621 -0.77 -1.20 5.50
C ALA A 621 0.19 -0.50 4.52
N PHE A 622 1.51 -0.56 4.78
CA PHE A 622 2.53 -0.03 3.87
C PHE A 622 2.57 -0.79 2.54
N VAL A 623 2.62 -2.12 2.59
CA VAL A 623 2.61 -2.98 1.40
C VAL A 623 1.35 -2.71 0.58
N PHE A 624 0.20 -2.64 1.24
CA PHE A 624 -1.07 -2.40 0.58
C PHE A 624 -1.15 -1.00 -0.04
N SER A 625 -0.64 0.04 0.64
CA SER A 625 -0.51 1.39 0.10
C SER A 625 0.38 1.43 -1.15
N ALA A 626 1.52 0.73 -1.13
CA ALA A 626 2.40 0.63 -2.30
C ALA A 626 1.72 -0.08 -3.48
N VAL A 627 1.00 -1.18 -3.22
CA VAL A 627 0.23 -1.90 -4.25
C VAL A 627 -0.84 -1.00 -4.88
N ILE A 628 -1.60 -0.26 -4.07
CA ILE A 628 -2.61 0.69 -4.57
C ILE A 628 -1.95 1.80 -5.39
N GLY A 629 -0.82 2.34 -4.93
CA GLY A 629 -0.02 3.31 -5.68
C GLY A 629 0.41 2.81 -7.06
N ILE A 630 0.84 1.54 -7.14
CA ILE A 630 1.22 0.91 -8.41
C ILE A 630 0.00 0.73 -9.31
N ILE A 631 -1.08 0.13 -8.80
CA ILE A 631 -2.28 -0.19 -9.61
C ILE A 631 -2.88 1.10 -10.20
N PHE A 632 -3.12 2.11 -9.36
CA PHE A 632 -3.76 3.35 -9.80
C PHE A 632 -2.79 4.31 -10.50
N GLY A 633 -1.48 4.20 -10.25
CA GLY A 633 -0.45 4.95 -10.97
C GLY A 633 -0.11 4.37 -12.35
N MET A 634 -0.32 3.06 -12.56
CA MET A 634 0.06 2.36 -13.79
C MET A 634 -0.68 2.88 -15.02
N TRP A 635 -1.99 3.08 -14.91
CA TRP A 635 -2.80 3.47 -16.08
C TRP A 635 -2.45 4.87 -16.61
N PRO A 636 -2.37 5.94 -15.78
CA PRO A 636 -1.89 7.24 -16.23
C PRO A 636 -0.44 7.20 -16.76
N ALA A 637 0.45 6.46 -16.10
CA ALA A 637 1.83 6.32 -16.53
C ALA A 637 1.94 5.64 -17.91
N ARG A 638 1.12 4.60 -18.15
CA ARG A 638 1.04 3.93 -19.45
C ARG A 638 0.51 4.88 -20.52
N LYS A 639 -0.56 5.64 -20.21
CA LYS A 639 -1.10 6.67 -21.11
C LYS A 639 -0.04 7.71 -21.50
N ALA A 640 0.72 8.23 -20.54
CA ALA A 640 1.81 9.16 -20.77
C ALA A 640 2.91 8.57 -21.67
N SER A 641 3.32 7.32 -21.43
CA SER A 641 4.39 6.66 -22.19
C SER A 641 4.05 6.44 -23.67
N MET A 642 2.75 6.32 -23.99
CA MET A 642 2.25 6.04 -25.34
C MET A 642 2.03 7.29 -26.19
N LEU A 643 2.15 8.50 -25.64
CA LEU A 643 2.00 9.75 -26.39
C LEU A 643 2.99 9.84 -27.56
N ASN A 644 2.53 10.19 -28.75
CA ASN A 644 3.41 10.49 -29.87
C ASN A 644 4.17 11.80 -29.57
N PRO A 645 5.51 11.86 -29.75
CA PRO A 645 6.29 13.07 -29.50
C PRO A 645 5.76 14.31 -30.22
N ILE A 646 5.31 14.17 -31.47
CA ILE A 646 4.87 15.28 -32.31
C ILE A 646 3.52 15.82 -31.83
N ASP A 647 2.53 14.93 -31.64
CA ASP A 647 1.21 15.32 -31.13
C ASP A 647 1.33 16.01 -29.77
N ALA A 648 2.23 15.49 -28.92
CA ALA A 648 2.48 16.05 -27.61
C ALA A 648 3.16 17.44 -27.66
N LEU A 649 4.03 17.69 -28.64
CA LEU A 649 4.68 18.99 -28.84
C LEU A 649 3.75 20.05 -29.45
N ARG A 650 2.70 19.62 -30.18
CA ARG A 650 1.67 20.48 -30.77
C ARG A 650 0.48 20.73 -29.84
N TYR A 651 0.40 20.01 -28.72
CA TYR A 651 -0.67 20.17 -27.74
C TYR A 651 -0.58 21.54 -27.06
N GLU A 652 -1.69 22.30 -27.10
CA GLU A 652 -1.84 23.62 -26.46
C GLU A 652 -2.40 23.51 -25.03
#